data_AF-A0AAD7YHX8-F1
#
_entry.id   AF-A0AAD7YHX8-F1
#
_cell.length_a   1.000
_cell.length_b   1.000
_cell.length_c   1.000
_cell.angle_alpha   90.00
_cell.angle_beta   90.00
_cell.angle_gamma   90.00
#
_symmetry.space_group_name_H-M   'P 1'
#
loop_
_entity.id
_entity.type
_entity.pdbx_description
1 polymer ?
#
loop_
_entity_poly.entity_id
_entity_poly.type
_entity_poly.pdbx_seq_one_letter_code
_entity_poly.pdbx_strand_id
1 'polypeptide(L)'
;MSISRSRPSPSSCRAALITASSAPAPVRAHATPSSCGRARTSVSGARGGRERGEGRAGARDMCAATLLLLAALPALAGRAGWCAGGEVVSVLEAAGAAGGGPAFAPQQRTSVLAPLGHAATLECRVLRLQDKSVSWVRSRDLQILSHAGFVFTADARVSAASAPPARDAATRHTLRIERLRAADAGRYECQVNTEPKMSLFFNLTVVDEPVPEVVVSVLGSSVVRVRAGAAATLACEARYEPAPRALPLPALDVRWARGAEPVALQGARGGVALETARWPARVESRLTLAGAGASDAGAYSCSAAGRAATLTLLLDDDGDRAEAMQRDQAAARAPRSLRALPALLALPLLLLRAGIYTRGHSARHTLLGRARPAARNMITVAIALVALVALYLYGTRTFGYWRNKGVKHDKPIVLVGNNAPVYLMQKSVTEMATELYWKYPKEKVVGFFRSTHPELVIRDPEIIKRILLTDFQYFYPRGLNPHKTVIEPMMRNLFFADGDLWKMLRQRITPAFTSGKLKAMFPLIVERAEKLQARALAAAAAGRPLDSRDLMARYTTDFIGACGFGLDADSLNDEDSAFRKLGASIFQVGVKEAIIAMLKEMFPEWCKHLKYMGRVEQPLIDLVSAILKQRNYEPSGRNDFIDLLLECKKKGKMMVESVERVKADGTPEITTMELTDELIAAQVFVFFAAGFETSSSATSFTLHQLAFHPEEQRKVQREIDAVLARHGGRLSYDAVQEMTYLECAFKEGMRMFPSLGFLIRTCARTYTIPELGVTIDPDVGVTIPLQALHNDPQYFPEPHEFRPERFLPHQQDDSTKFVYLPFGDGPRACIGLRMGLMQSLAGLAAVLSRFEVAPAPRTLRHPRVDPRSGIVQSIQDGLPLAFTERTPSAPAAH
;
A
#
# COMPACT_ATOMS: atom_id res chain seq x y z
N MET A 1 -57.86 40.75 -17.29
CA MET A 1 -58.00 42.18 -16.92
C MET A 1 -56.58 42.75 -16.83
N SER A 2 -56.22 43.92 -17.37
CA SER A 2 -56.96 44.87 -18.22
C SER A 2 -55.99 45.89 -18.86
N ILE A 3 -56.18 46.23 -20.15
CA ILE A 3 -56.19 47.61 -20.74
C ILE A 3 -54.94 48.52 -20.47
N SER A 4 -54.23 49.12 -21.45
CA SER A 4 -54.43 49.21 -22.92
C SER A 4 -53.30 49.91 -23.71
N ARG A 5 -53.16 49.56 -25.01
CA ARG A 5 -52.75 50.41 -26.18
C ARG A 5 -51.29 50.97 -26.17
N SER A 6 -50.65 51.35 -27.29
CA SER A 6 -51.11 51.60 -28.69
C SER A 6 -50.13 51.12 -29.80
N ARG A 7 -50.65 50.97 -31.04
CA ARG A 7 -49.95 50.75 -32.35
C ARG A 7 -49.77 52.10 -33.10
N PRO A 8 -48.93 52.28 -34.16
CA PRO A 8 -48.87 51.57 -35.48
C PRO A 8 -47.42 51.16 -35.93
N SER A 9 -47.08 50.41 -37.00
CA SER A 9 -47.63 49.99 -38.32
C SER A 9 -47.56 51.02 -39.48
N PRO A 10 -47.58 50.68 -40.79
CA PRO A 10 -47.47 49.35 -41.47
C PRO A 10 -46.57 49.31 -42.76
N SER A 11 -46.27 48.11 -43.30
CA SER A 11 -46.13 47.78 -44.76
C SER A 11 -45.68 46.31 -44.97
N SER A 12 -45.68 45.74 -46.19
CA SER A 12 -46.83 45.20 -46.95
C SER A 12 -46.38 44.36 -48.17
N CYS A 13 -47.28 43.53 -48.75
CA CYS A 13 -47.11 42.62 -49.93
C CYS A 13 -46.49 41.22 -49.60
N ARG A 14 -46.93 40.05 -50.11
CA ARG A 14 -47.44 39.58 -51.44
C ARG A 14 -46.36 39.59 -52.54
N ALA A 15 -46.18 38.61 -53.43
CA ALA A 15 -46.64 37.20 -53.61
C ALA A 15 -45.65 36.54 -54.65
N ALA A 16 -45.76 35.33 -55.24
CA ALA A 16 -46.80 34.28 -55.32
C ALA A 16 -46.15 32.87 -55.57
N LEU A 17 -46.86 31.94 -56.22
CA LEU A 17 -46.38 30.61 -56.67
C LEU A 17 -45.80 30.63 -58.11
N ILE A 18 -44.93 29.66 -58.43
CA ILE A 18 -44.86 28.99 -59.75
C ILE A 18 -44.67 27.47 -59.53
N THR A 19 -45.31 26.64 -60.36
CA THR A 19 -45.22 25.17 -60.35
C THR A 19 -44.85 24.62 -61.73
N ALA A 20 -43.99 23.60 -61.80
CA ALA A 20 -43.76 22.79 -63.00
C ALA A 20 -43.38 21.35 -62.61
N SER A 21 -43.60 20.37 -63.50
CA SER A 21 -43.50 18.94 -63.20
C SER A 21 -43.12 18.11 -64.43
N SER A 22 -42.18 17.16 -64.28
CA SER A 22 -42.16 15.90 -65.03
C SER A 22 -41.10 14.93 -64.48
N ALA A 23 -41.38 13.62 -64.52
CA ALA A 23 -40.40 12.53 -64.42
C ALA A 23 -40.26 11.85 -65.81
N PRO A 24 -39.33 10.89 -66.05
CA PRO A 24 -39.47 9.53 -65.52
C PRO A 24 -38.14 8.79 -65.18
N ALA A 25 -38.27 7.53 -64.78
CA ALA A 25 -37.21 6.48 -64.68
C ALA A 25 -37.58 5.34 -65.68
N PRO A 26 -37.10 4.07 -65.60
CA PRO A 26 -36.01 3.44 -64.82
C PRO A 26 -35.12 2.42 -65.61
N VAL A 27 -34.09 1.85 -64.98
CA VAL A 27 -33.59 0.47 -65.25
C VAL A 27 -33.16 -0.20 -63.92
N ARG A 28 -33.28 -1.53 -63.80
CA ARG A 28 -32.87 -2.37 -62.65
C ARG A 28 -31.96 -3.52 -63.11
N ALA A 29 -31.07 -4.00 -62.23
CA ALA A 29 -30.68 -5.41 -62.13
C ALA A 29 -30.08 -5.75 -60.74
N HIS A 30 -30.26 -6.99 -60.27
CA HIS A 30 -29.53 -7.62 -59.14
C HIS A 30 -28.43 -8.56 -59.74
N ALA A 31 -27.61 -9.38 -59.04
CA ALA A 31 -27.62 -9.87 -57.66
C ALA A 31 -26.23 -10.41 -57.22
N THR A 32 -26.09 -10.73 -55.92
CA THR A 32 -25.14 -11.71 -55.34
C THR A 32 -25.72 -13.16 -55.45
N PRO A 33 -25.06 -14.31 -55.10
CA PRO A 33 -23.94 -14.47 -54.14
C PRO A 33 -22.93 -15.64 -54.39
N SER A 34 -22.15 -15.94 -53.34
CA SER A 34 -21.69 -17.28 -52.89
C SER A 34 -20.61 -18.11 -53.64
N SER A 35 -19.43 -18.15 -52.99
CA SER A 35 -18.74 -19.36 -52.48
C SER A 35 -17.90 -20.30 -53.36
N CYS A 36 -16.79 -20.75 -52.74
CA CYS A 36 -16.08 -22.02 -52.93
C CYS A 36 -15.20 -22.25 -54.19
N GLY A 37 -14.09 -22.96 -54.02
CA GLY A 37 -13.51 -23.77 -55.12
C GLY A 37 -12.06 -23.51 -55.56
N ARG A 38 -11.08 -23.95 -54.75
CA ARG A 38 -9.80 -24.60 -55.18
C ARG A 38 -9.11 -24.21 -56.51
N ALA A 39 -7.86 -23.75 -56.34
CA ALA A 39 -6.61 -24.42 -56.79
C ALA A 39 -5.89 -24.02 -58.10
N ARG A 40 -4.58 -23.73 -57.88
CA ARG A 40 -3.37 -24.10 -58.66
C ARG A 40 -2.97 -23.32 -59.92
N THR A 41 -1.65 -23.13 -60.00
CA THR A 41 -0.77 -23.05 -61.20
C THR A 41 -0.92 -21.84 -62.14
N SER A 42 0.16 -21.27 -62.73
CA SER A 42 1.61 -21.56 -62.57
C SER A 42 2.54 -20.51 -63.20
N VAL A 43 3.70 -20.32 -62.57
CA VAL A 43 5.05 -20.11 -63.18
C VAL A 43 5.26 -18.92 -64.15
N SER A 44 6.05 -17.93 -63.71
CA SER A 44 7.33 -17.45 -64.30
C SER A 44 7.63 -16.00 -63.82
N GLY A 45 8.89 -15.57 -63.65
CA GLY A 45 10.16 -16.31 -63.64
C GLY A 45 11.38 -15.37 -63.57
N ALA A 46 12.55 -15.92 -63.15
CA ALA A 46 13.89 -15.29 -63.17
C ALA A 46 14.14 -14.12 -62.17
N ARG A 47 15.37 -13.88 -61.67
CA ARG A 47 16.61 -14.70 -61.61
C ARG A 47 17.57 -14.16 -60.53
N GLY A 48 18.38 -15.04 -59.93
CA GLY A 48 19.65 -14.69 -59.27
C GLY A 48 19.56 -14.38 -57.76
N GLY A 49 20.36 -15.02 -56.88
CA GLY A 49 21.13 -16.26 -57.10
C GLY A 49 22.19 -16.58 -56.04
N ARG A 50 22.20 -17.85 -55.60
CA ARG A 50 23.31 -18.59 -54.92
C ARG A 50 23.71 -18.13 -53.51
N GLU A 51 24.40 -18.90 -52.67
CA GLU A 51 24.61 -20.35 -52.36
C GLU A 51 25.42 -20.35 -51.02
N ARG A 52 25.38 -21.27 -50.03
CA ARG A 52 24.69 -22.54 -49.65
C ARG A 52 24.68 -22.58 -48.09
N GLY A 53 24.03 -23.48 -47.36
CA GLY A 53 23.16 -24.62 -47.72
C GLY A 53 23.25 -25.73 -46.64
N GLU A 54 22.10 -26.27 -46.24
CA GLU A 54 21.92 -27.59 -45.57
C GLU A 54 22.51 -27.73 -44.14
N GLY A 55 22.10 -28.71 -43.31
CA GLY A 55 21.10 -29.77 -43.49
C GLY A 55 19.98 -29.75 -42.43
N ARG A 56 19.03 -30.70 -42.52
CA ARG A 56 17.75 -30.67 -41.79
C ARG A 56 17.39 -32.04 -41.21
N ALA A 57 16.72 -32.01 -40.05
CA ALA A 57 15.91 -33.08 -39.46
C ALA A 57 16.61 -34.34 -38.91
N GLY A 58 16.02 -34.83 -37.81
CA GLY A 58 16.28 -36.08 -37.10
C GLY A 58 15.22 -36.18 -35.99
N ALA A 59 14.69 -37.36 -35.71
CA ALA A 59 13.51 -37.51 -34.85
C ALA A 59 13.54 -38.83 -34.05
N ARG A 60 12.59 -38.91 -33.09
CA ARG A 60 12.18 -40.09 -32.29
C ARG A 60 12.98 -40.45 -31.04
N ASP A 61 12.20 -40.67 -29.98
CA ASP A 61 12.15 -41.84 -29.08
C ASP A 61 13.45 -42.43 -28.51
N MET A 62 13.57 -42.46 -27.18
CA MET A 62 13.63 -43.73 -26.42
C MET A 62 13.43 -43.55 -24.90
N CYS A 63 13.30 -44.66 -24.17
CA CYS A 63 12.82 -44.77 -22.78
C CYS A 63 13.92 -45.04 -21.73
N ALA A 64 13.47 -45.14 -20.46
CA ALA A 64 14.16 -45.60 -19.23
C ALA A 64 15.15 -44.60 -18.57
N ALA A 65 15.14 -44.30 -17.26
CA ALA A 65 14.59 -44.89 -16.01
C ALA A 65 15.49 -45.86 -15.23
N THR A 66 15.23 -45.97 -13.91
CA THR A 66 15.97 -46.70 -12.83
C THR A 66 17.16 -45.88 -12.28
N LEU A 67 17.15 -45.25 -11.09
CA LEU A 67 17.05 -45.71 -9.68
C LEU A 67 18.22 -46.59 -9.19
N LEU A 68 18.87 -46.19 -8.09
CA LEU A 68 19.11 -47.00 -6.86
C LEU A 68 19.97 -46.23 -5.81
N LEU A 69 19.59 -46.39 -4.53
CA LEU A 69 20.28 -46.29 -3.21
C LEU A 69 21.60 -45.47 -3.04
N LEU A 70 21.84 -44.64 -2.00
CA LEU A 70 21.62 -44.62 -0.52
C LEU A 70 22.82 -45.05 0.36
N ALA A 71 22.88 -44.47 1.57
CA ALA A 71 23.91 -44.55 2.63
C ALA A 71 25.21 -43.74 2.37
N ALA A 72 25.90 -43.18 3.38
CA ALA A 72 25.74 -43.26 4.85
C ALA A 72 25.89 -41.89 5.57
N LEU A 73 25.61 -41.86 6.88
CA LEU A 73 25.73 -40.68 7.78
C LEU A 73 26.84 -40.92 8.87
N PRO A 74 26.84 -40.35 10.12
CA PRO A 74 27.85 -39.35 10.45
C PRO A 74 28.65 -39.54 11.77
N ALA A 75 29.86 -38.99 11.83
CA ALA A 75 30.62 -38.65 13.05
C ALA A 75 31.67 -37.57 12.69
N LEU A 76 32.21 -36.72 13.57
CA LEU A 76 32.33 -36.75 15.04
C LEU A 76 31.76 -35.48 15.72
N ALA A 77 31.56 -35.54 17.03
CA ALA A 77 31.04 -34.44 17.85
C ALA A 77 32.12 -33.80 18.74
N GLY A 78 32.02 -32.47 18.96
CA GLY A 78 32.93 -31.70 19.83
C GLY A 78 32.23 -30.52 20.51
N ARG A 79 31.67 -30.75 21.70
CA ARG A 79 31.18 -29.72 22.64
C ARG A 79 32.38 -29.00 23.29
N ALA A 80 32.31 -27.76 23.77
CA ALA A 80 31.29 -26.69 23.70
C ALA A 80 31.93 -25.35 24.16
N GLY A 81 31.19 -24.25 24.05
CA GLY A 81 31.39 -23.07 24.90
C GLY A 81 30.78 -21.79 24.34
N TRP A 82 29.99 -21.07 25.12
CA TRP A 82 29.47 -19.74 24.75
C TRP A 82 30.40 -18.63 25.25
N CYS A 83 30.54 -17.58 24.45
CA CYS A 83 30.54 -16.19 24.92
C CYS A 83 29.79 -15.33 23.89
N ALA A 84 29.21 -14.22 24.32
CA ALA A 84 28.30 -13.39 23.52
C ALA A 84 28.93 -12.06 23.10
N GLY A 85 28.37 -11.43 22.07
CA GLY A 85 28.67 -10.06 21.65
C GLY A 85 29.71 -9.97 20.53
N GLY A 86 29.27 -9.52 19.35
CA GLY A 86 30.13 -9.24 18.21
C GLY A 86 29.29 -8.87 16.98
N GLU A 87 29.37 -7.61 16.54
CA GLU A 87 28.72 -7.17 15.30
C GLU A 87 29.45 -7.75 14.09
N VAL A 88 28.80 -8.64 13.34
CA VAL A 88 29.30 -9.07 12.03
C VAL A 88 28.91 -8.01 11.01
N VAL A 89 29.68 -6.91 10.98
CA VAL A 89 29.73 -6.00 9.83
C VAL A 89 30.43 -6.77 8.69
N SER A 90 29.65 -7.48 7.88
CA SER A 90 30.17 -8.38 6.86
C SER A 90 30.88 -7.59 5.74
N VAL A 91 32.21 -7.67 5.73
CA VAL A 91 33.12 -7.03 4.77
C VAL A 91 32.67 -7.27 3.32
N LEU A 92 32.23 -6.20 2.64
CA LEU A 92 31.95 -6.21 1.20
C LEU A 92 32.30 -4.89 0.48
N GLU A 93 32.70 -3.83 1.21
CA GLU A 93 33.00 -2.52 0.60
C GLU A 93 34.40 -2.42 -0.06
N ALA A 94 35.31 -3.35 0.24
CA ALA A 94 36.68 -3.34 -0.32
C ALA A 94 36.75 -3.62 -1.83
N ALA A 95 35.70 -4.22 -2.42
CA ALA A 95 35.62 -4.50 -3.87
C ALA A 95 34.91 -3.39 -4.68
N GLY A 96 34.34 -2.38 -4.02
CA GLY A 96 33.46 -1.38 -4.66
C GLY A 96 34.17 -0.20 -5.34
N ALA A 97 35.47 0.01 -5.09
CA ALA A 97 36.19 1.23 -5.48
C ALA A 97 36.29 1.45 -7.01
N ALA A 98 36.17 0.40 -7.82
CA ALA A 98 36.16 0.47 -9.28
C ALA A 98 34.74 0.59 -9.89
N GLY A 99 33.67 0.48 -9.08
CA GLY A 99 32.28 0.51 -9.54
C GLY A 99 31.73 1.94 -9.63
N GLY A 100 31.18 2.33 -10.78
CA GLY A 100 30.63 3.68 -11.04
C GLY A 100 29.22 3.97 -10.51
N GLY A 101 28.66 3.13 -9.64
CA GLY A 101 27.27 3.25 -9.15
C GLY A 101 27.07 4.19 -7.95
N PRO A 102 25.81 4.42 -7.52
CA PRO A 102 25.52 5.17 -6.30
C PRO A 102 26.20 4.57 -5.07
N ALA A 103 26.58 5.42 -4.12
CA ALA A 103 27.14 5.01 -2.84
C ALA A 103 26.65 5.92 -1.71
N PHE A 104 26.48 5.42 -0.49
CA PHE A 104 26.34 6.32 0.65
C PHE A 104 27.67 7.03 0.90
N ALA A 105 27.64 8.32 1.21
CA ALA A 105 28.86 9.02 1.63
C ALA A 105 29.41 8.38 2.92
N PRO A 106 30.72 8.16 3.07
CA PRO A 106 31.28 7.58 4.28
C PRO A 106 31.05 8.49 5.51
N GLN A 107 31.09 7.89 6.71
CA GLN A 107 31.05 8.60 7.99
C GLN A 107 29.82 9.53 8.18
N GLN A 108 28.62 9.01 7.92
CA GLN A 108 27.36 9.71 8.21
C GLN A 108 26.90 9.50 9.67
N ARG A 109 26.34 10.55 10.29
CA ARG A 109 25.71 10.46 11.62
C ARG A 109 24.31 9.87 11.48
N THR A 110 24.18 8.56 11.70
CA THR A 110 22.90 7.83 11.67
C THR A 110 22.12 7.90 12.97
N SER A 111 22.79 8.04 14.12
CA SER A 111 22.16 8.32 15.41
C SER A 111 21.85 9.81 15.53
N VAL A 112 20.58 10.15 15.76
CA VAL A 112 20.11 11.53 15.93
C VAL A 112 19.39 11.63 17.27
N LEU A 113 19.82 12.58 18.09
CA LEU A 113 19.26 12.91 19.40
C LEU A 113 18.62 14.29 19.32
N ALA A 114 17.35 14.43 19.72
CA ALA A 114 16.64 15.70 19.67
C ALA A 114 15.63 15.81 20.83
N PRO A 115 15.43 17.01 21.41
CA PRO A 115 14.50 17.16 22.54
C PRO A 115 13.04 17.21 22.09
N LEU A 116 12.14 16.84 23.02
CA LEU A 116 10.69 16.91 22.85
C LEU A 116 10.25 18.33 22.41
N GLY A 117 9.23 18.42 21.58
CA GLY A 117 8.69 19.69 21.07
C GLY A 117 9.57 20.42 20.05
N HIS A 118 10.83 20.03 19.86
CA HIS A 118 11.74 20.63 18.89
C HIS A 118 11.68 19.89 17.53
N ALA A 119 12.59 20.21 16.60
CA ALA A 119 12.65 19.55 15.30
C ALA A 119 13.90 18.66 15.16
N ALA A 120 13.72 17.43 14.66
CA ALA A 120 14.83 16.59 14.19
C ALA A 120 15.03 16.78 12.69
N THR A 121 16.27 16.64 12.23
CA THR A 121 16.60 16.45 10.81
C THR A 121 17.50 15.22 10.69
N LEU A 122 17.04 14.22 9.94
CA LEU A 122 17.84 13.08 9.50
C LEU A 122 18.46 13.44 8.15
N GLU A 123 19.79 13.32 8.00
CA GLU A 123 20.49 13.68 6.77
C GLU A 123 21.17 12.45 6.15
N CYS A 124 20.68 12.06 4.98
CA CYS A 124 21.22 10.98 4.17
C CYS A 124 21.93 11.55 2.92
N ARG A 125 23.23 11.30 2.81
CA ARG A 125 24.10 11.79 1.73
C ARG A 125 24.43 10.64 0.77
N VAL A 126 24.15 10.83 -0.51
CA VAL A 126 24.37 9.83 -1.57
C VAL A 126 25.30 10.37 -2.64
N LEU A 127 26.46 9.74 -2.78
CA LEU A 127 27.42 9.95 -3.87
C LEU A 127 26.87 9.30 -5.15
N ARG A 128 27.08 9.96 -6.30
CA ARG A 128 26.79 9.41 -7.64
C ARG A 128 25.36 8.87 -7.81
N LEU A 129 24.35 9.60 -7.29
CA LEU A 129 22.94 9.18 -7.30
C LEU A 129 22.39 8.89 -8.72
N GLN A 130 22.86 9.60 -9.76
CA GLN A 130 22.45 9.39 -11.16
C GLN A 130 20.91 9.50 -11.33
N ASP A 131 20.27 8.54 -12.00
CA ASP A 131 18.81 8.42 -12.19
C ASP A 131 18.06 7.85 -10.97
N LYS A 132 18.79 7.53 -9.89
CA LYS A 132 18.21 6.89 -8.71
C LYS A 132 17.53 7.92 -7.79
N SER A 133 16.64 7.40 -6.95
CA SER A 133 15.82 8.19 -6.03
C SER A 133 15.95 7.67 -4.61
N VAL A 134 15.87 8.60 -3.65
CA VAL A 134 15.89 8.30 -2.23
C VAL A 134 14.48 8.31 -1.66
N SER A 135 14.20 7.33 -0.80
CA SER A 135 12.95 7.19 -0.05
C SER A 135 13.26 7.16 1.44
N TRP A 136 12.41 7.79 2.25
CA TRP A 136 12.45 7.66 3.70
C TRP A 136 11.27 6.79 4.15
N VAL A 137 11.58 5.71 4.87
CA VAL A 137 10.58 4.79 5.44
C VAL A 137 10.76 4.73 6.94
N ARG A 138 9.68 4.83 7.73
CA ARG A 138 9.75 4.58 9.17
C ARG A 138 9.59 3.07 9.42
N SER A 139 10.52 2.46 10.16
CA SER A 139 10.62 0.99 10.20
C SER A 139 9.54 0.31 11.04
N ARG A 140 8.93 1.01 12.02
CA ARG A 140 7.94 0.42 12.96
C ARG A 140 6.57 0.14 12.34
N ASP A 141 6.12 1.02 11.46
CA ASP A 141 4.78 1.06 10.86
C ASP A 141 4.87 0.83 9.33
N LEU A 142 6.10 0.67 8.82
CA LEU A 142 6.45 0.52 7.40
C LEU A 142 5.92 1.68 6.53
N GLN A 143 5.66 2.84 7.15
CA GLN A 143 5.16 4.01 6.43
C GLN A 143 6.27 4.62 5.58
N ILE A 144 6.05 4.66 4.25
CA ILE A 144 6.84 5.51 3.36
C ILE A 144 6.49 6.96 3.70
N LEU A 145 7.43 7.68 4.31
CA LEU A 145 7.27 9.08 4.69
C LEU A 145 7.57 9.99 3.51
N SER A 146 8.57 9.66 2.69
CA SER A 146 8.85 10.36 1.43
C SER A 146 9.48 9.46 0.36
N HIS A 147 9.36 9.86 -0.90
CA HIS A 147 10.05 9.25 -2.05
C HIS A 147 10.37 10.33 -3.08
N ALA A 148 11.62 10.38 -3.56
CA ALA A 148 12.15 11.42 -4.45
C ALA A 148 11.92 12.86 -3.92
N GLY A 149 11.97 13.03 -2.59
CA GLY A 149 11.69 14.31 -1.91
C GLY A 149 10.21 14.61 -1.65
N PHE A 150 9.27 13.99 -2.38
CA PHE A 150 7.83 14.17 -2.13
C PHE A 150 7.40 13.44 -0.87
N VAL A 151 6.61 14.09 -0.01
CA VAL A 151 6.07 13.52 1.23
C VAL A 151 4.80 12.68 0.94
N PHE A 152 4.60 11.60 1.70
CA PHE A 152 3.48 10.65 1.56
C PHE A 152 2.77 10.36 2.90
N THR A 153 3.09 11.09 3.98
CA THR A 153 2.36 11.04 5.26
C THR A 153 1.42 12.24 5.42
N ALA A 154 0.27 12.03 6.07
CA ALA A 154 -0.65 13.10 6.47
C ALA A 154 -0.14 13.92 7.69
N ASP A 155 0.97 13.51 8.32
CA ASP A 155 1.60 14.24 9.41
C ASP A 155 2.36 15.47 8.88
N ALA A 156 1.67 16.62 8.83
CA ALA A 156 2.18 17.89 8.33
C ALA A 156 3.43 18.45 9.05
N ARG A 157 3.88 17.80 10.14
CA ARG A 157 5.17 18.08 10.78
C ARG A 157 6.36 17.49 10.02
N VAL A 158 6.11 16.54 9.12
CA VAL A 158 7.14 15.80 8.37
C VAL A 158 7.34 16.47 7.02
N SER A 159 8.54 16.98 6.78
CA SER A 159 8.98 17.49 5.48
C SER A 159 10.20 16.71 4.98
N ALA A 160 10.36 16.64 3.66
CA ALA A 160 11.52 16.03 3.02
C ALA A 160 12.04 16.95 1.92
N ALA A 161 13.36 17.05 1.79
CA ALA A 161 14.00 17.88 0.78
C ALA A 161 15.26 17.21 0.25
N SER A 162 15.48 17.30 -1.07
CA SER A 162 16.70 16.86 -1.74
C SER A 162 17.43 18.11 -2.25
N ALA A 163 18.54 18.47 -1.63
CA ALA A 163 19.37 19.58 -2.10
C ALA A 163 20.31 19.08 -3.22
N PRO A 164 20.44 19.82 -4.33
CA PRO A 164 21.41 19.49 -5.37
C PRO A 164 22.84 19.55 -4.80
N PRO A 165 23.78 18.76 -5.33
CA PRO A 165 25.15 18.77 -4.85
C PRO A 165 25.81 20.13 -5.13
N ALA A 166 26.50 20.67 -4.13
CA ALA A 166 27.62 21.58 -4.40
C ALA A 166 28.68 20.83 -5.21
N ARG A 167 29.52 21.54 -5.98
CA ARG A 167 30.50 20.94 -6.91
C ARG A 167 31.25 19.77 -6.26
N ASP A 168 31.15 18.60 -6.90
CA ASP A 168 31.75 17.31 -6.53
C ASP A 168 31.38 16.73 -5.14
N ALA A 169 30.33 17.24 -4.49
CA ALA A 169 29.79 16.72 -3.23
C ALA A 169 28.67 15.67 -3.43
N ALA A 170 28.35 14.93 -2.36
CA ALA A 170 27.20 14.02 -2.32
C ALA A 170 25.86 14.78 -2.34
N THR A 171 24.86 14.25 -3.06
CA THR A 171 23.48 14.75 -3.02
C THR A 171 22.91 14.58 -1.61
N ARG A 172 22.31 15.63 -1.05
CA ARG A 172 21.85 15.65 0.35
C ARG A 172 20.34 15.49 0.42
N HIS A 173 19.89 14.37 0.97
CA HIS A 173 18.47 14.06 1.17
C HIS A 173 18.16 14.15 2.66
N THR A 174 17.25 15.05 3.02
CA THR A 174 16.85 15.31 4.40
C THR A 174 15.42 14.86 4.66
N LEU A 175 15.18 14.29 5.84
CA LEU A 175 13.87 14.14 6.43
C LEU A 175 13.83 14.98 7.70
N ARG A 176 12.94 15.95 7.78
CA ARG A 176 12.74 16.81 8.94
C ARG A 176 11.41 16.48 9.60
N ILE A 177 11.41 16.38 10.92
CA ILE A 177 10.20 16.14 11.73
C ILE A 177 10.15 17.24 12.77
N GLU A 178 9.19 18.15 12.64
CA GLU A 178 9.00 19.26 13.58
C GLU A 178 8.11 18.87 14.77
N ARG A 179 8.19 19.65 15.87
CA ARG A 179 7.38 19.46 17.09
C ARG A 179 7.33 17.99 17.53
N LEU A 180 8.51 17.42 17.78
CA LEU A 180 8.73 16.02 18.13
C LEU A 180 7.88 15.58 19.33
N ARG A 181 7.36 14.36 19.23
CA ARG A 181 6.69 13.61 20.29
C ARG A 181 7.60 12.46 20.69
N ALA A 182 7.49 11.93 21.91
CA ALA A 182 8.14 10.66 22.27
C ALA A 182 7.79 9.53 21.27
N ALA A 183 6.55 9.55 20.77
CA ALA A 183 6.05 8.68 19.69
C ALA A 183 6.59 8.99 18.27
N ASP A 184 7.64 9.79 18.10
CA ASP A 184 8.43 9.90 16.85
C ASP A 184 9.77 9.16 16.93
N ALA A 185 10.19 8.72 18.12
CA ALA A 185 11.43 7.97 18.30
C ALA A 185 11.40 6.59 17.59
N GLY A 186 12.59 6.08 17.29
CA GLY A 186 12.81 4.76 16.69
C GLY A 186 13.60 4.79 15.37
N ARG A 187 13.54 3.68 14.63
CA ARG A 187 14.33 3.47 13.41
C ARG A 187 13.64 4.01 12.16
N TYR A 188 14.42 4.68 11.33
CA TYR A 188 14.08 5.20 10.00
C TYR A 188 15.07 4.62 8.98
N GLU A 189 14.64 4.47 7.74
CA GLU A 189 15.44 3.88 6.66
C GLU A 189 15.51 4.84 5.48
N CYS A 190 16.72 5.27 5.13
CA CYS A 190 17.03 5.92 3.86
C CYS A 190 17.29 4.84 2.81
N GLN A 191 16.33 4.62 1.91
CA GLN A 191 16.40 3.65 0.82
C GLN A 191 16.80 4.35 -0.48
N VAL A 192 17.87 3.91 -1.14
CA VAL A 192 18.16 4.26 -2.55
C VAL A 192 17.65 3.12 -3.43
N ASN A 193 16.95 3.44 -4.52
CA ASN A 193 16.34 2.45 -5.42
C ASN A 193 17.34 1.76 -6.39
N THR A 194 18.52 1.40 -5.89
CA THR A 194 19.49 0.50 -6.55
C THR A 194 19.02 -0.95 -6.51
N GLU A 195 19.73 -1.83 -7.22
CA GLU A 195 19.51 -3.29 -7.17
C GLU A 195 20.88 -3.98 -6.98
N PRO A 196 21.15 -4.62 -5.81
CA PRO A 196 20.31 -4.72 -4.61
C PRO A 196 20.03 -3.35 -3.96
N LYS A 197 18.94 -3.25 -3.19
CA LYS A 197 18.51 -1.99 -2.58
C LYS A 197 19.48 -1.49 -1.50
N MET A 198 20.09 -0.35 -1.72
CA MET A 198 20.97 0.28 -0.72
C MET A 198 20.12 0.93 0.37
N SER A 199 20.38 0.56 1.62
CA SER A 199 19.59 0.95 2.78
C SER A 199 20.51 1.48 3.88
N LEU A 200 20.33 2.73 4.32
CA LEU A 200 21.04 3.32 5.44
C LEU A 200 20.04 3.62 6.56
N PHE A 201 20.22 2.96 7.70
CA PHE A 201 19.30 3.10 8.83
C PHE A 201 19.74 4.22 9.77
N PHE A 202 18.77 5.06 10.15
CA PHE A 202 18.91 6.13 11.13
C PHE A 202 18.12 5.77 12.39
N ASN A 203 18.61 6.17 13.56
CA ASN A 203 17.93 5.95 14.84
C ASN A 203 17.67 7.30 15.50
N LEU A 204 16.39 7.68 15.60
CA LEU A 204 15.96 8.92 16.24
C LEU A 204 15.62 8.65 17.71
N THR A 205 16.34 9.29 18.61
CA THR A 205 16.04 9.32 20.05
C THR A 205 15.44 10.67 20.40
N VAL A 206 14.27 10.66 21.04
CA VAL A 206 13.61 11.86 21.56
C VAL A 206 13.78 11.87 23.09
N VAL A 207 14.18 13.01 23.65
CA VAL A 207 14.41 13.20 25.10
C VAL A 207 13.60 14.34 25.67
N ASP A 208 13.13 14.20 26.91
CA ASP A 208 12.23 15.18 27.56
C ASP A 208 12.99 16.30 28.32
N GLU A 209 14.31 16.19 28.43
CA GLU A 209 15.23 17.16 29.07
C GLU A 209 16.20 17.77 28.02
N PRO A 210 16.86 18.92 28.29
CA PRO A 210 17.83 19.52 27.38
C PRO A 210 18.95 18.54 27.00
N VAL A 211 19.39 18.60 25.73
CA VAL A 211 20.40 17.67 25.19
C VAL A 211 21.72 17.83 25.95
N PRO A 212 22.23 16.77 26.62
CA PRO A 212 23.47 16.86 27.37
C PRO A 212 24.66 16.94 26.42
N GLU A 213 25.64 17.78 26.77
CA GLU A 213 26.87 17.91 26.00
C GLU A 213 27.81 16.72 26.25
N VAL A 214 28.62 16.38 25.24
CA VAL A 214 29.72 15.41 25.43
C VAL A 214 30.95 16.18 25.90
N VAL A 215 31.38 15.93 27.13
CA VAL A 215 32.62 16.44 27.69
C VAL A 215 33.70 15.37 27.54
N VAL A 216 34.91 15.78 27.15
CA VAL A 216 36.10 14.91 27.09
C VAL A 216 37.15 15.49 28.02
N SER A 217 37.66 14.68 28.95
CA SER A 217 38.63 15.11 29.98
C SER A 217 39.74 14.07 30.19
N VAL A 218 40.92 14.54 30.59
CA VAL A 218 42.04 13.69 31.01
C VAL A 218 41.72 13.00 32.34
N LEU A 219 42.15 11.74 32.50
CA LEU A 219 42.09 11.03 33.76
C LEU A 219 43.50 10.95 34.38
N GLY A 220 43.69 11.64 35.51
CA GLY A 220 45.01 11.80 36.13
C GLY A 220 45.74 13.03 35.57
N SER A 221 47.06 12.92 35.38
CA SER A 221 47.88 14.04 34.91
C SER A 221 47.78 14.27 33.41
N SER A 222 47.69 15.53 32.98
CA SER A 222 47.85 15.95 31.58
C SER A 222 49.29 15.85 31.08
N VAL A 223 50.27 15.70 31.97
CA VAL A 223 51.67 15.43 31.65
C VAL A 223 52.11 14.16 32.35
N VAL A 224 52.45 13.14 31.57
CA VAL A 224 52.92 11.84 32.07
C VAL A 224 54.42 11.74 31.81
N ARG A 225 55.21 11.42 32.83
CA ARG A 225 56.66 11.21 32.76
C ARG A 225 56.98 9.74 33.02
N VAL A 226 57.86 9.17 32.20
CA VAL A 226 58.21 7.74 32.23
C VAL A 226 59.69 7.59 31.88
N ARG A 227 60.42 6.70 32.57
CA ARG A 227 61.82 6.39 32.21
C ARG A 227 61.87 5.71 30.83
N ALA A 228 62.96 5.91 30.08
CA ALA A 228 63.16 5.22 28.80
C ALA A 228 62.99 3.69 28.94
N GLY A 229 62.19 3.08 28.07
CA GLY A 229 61.91 1.63 28.08
C GLY A 229 60.90 1.16 29.13
N ALA A 230 60.44 2.01 30.06
CA ALA A 230 59.37 1.66 31.00
C ALA A 230 57.97 1.83 30.39
N ALA A 231 56.96 1.24 31.04
CA ALA A 231 55.59 1.26 30.53
C ALA A 231 54.89 2.60 30.83
N ALA A 232 54.29 3.22 29.80
CA ALA A 232 53.56 4.48 29.89
C ALA A 232 52.05 4.24 29.74
N THR A 233 51.22 4.76 30.66
CA THR A 233 49.75 4.71 30.54
C THR A 233 49.17 6.12 30.44
N LEU A 234 48.48 6.40 29.34
CA LEU A 234 47.70 7.62 29.12
C LEU A 234 46.22 7.30 29.31
N ALA A 235 45.46 8.16 29.99
CA ALA A 235 44.05 7.88 30.30
C ALA A 235 43.14 9.10 30.07
N CYS A 236 41.94 8.85 29.57
CA CYS A 236 40.92 9.88 29.35
C CYS A 236 39.50 9.33 29.50
N GLU A 237 38.54 10.25 29.60
CA GLU A 237 37.12 9.99 29.74
C GLU A 237 36.35 10.81 28.70
N ALA A 238 35.30 10.21 28.11
CA ALA A 238 34.22 10.93 27.46
C ALA A 238 32.91 10.66 28.22
N ARG A 239 32.18 11.71 28.61
CA ARG A 239 30.90 11.60 29.34
C ARG A 239 29.84 12.56 28.80
N TYR A 240 28.57 12.24 29.04
CA TYR A 240 27.47 13.20 28.85
C TYR A 240 27.30 14.05 30.13
N GLU A 241 27.19 15.36 29.96
CA GLU A 241 27.04 16.33 31.05
C GLU A 241 25.92 17.36 30.74
N PRO A 242 24.92 17.54 31.61
CA PRO A 242 24.66 16.78 32.84
C PRO A 242 24.35 15.30 32.54
N ALA A 243 24.62 14.40 33.50
CA ALA A 243 24.34 12.98 33.34
C ALA A 243 22.82 12.75 33.24
N PRO A 244 22.29 12.27 32.10
CA PRO A 244 20.86 12.23 31.85
C PRO A 244 20.17 11.08 32.60
N ARG A 245 18.92 11.32 33.00
CA ARG A 245 18.14 10.41 33.86
C ARG A 245 17.49 9.22 33.13
N ALA A 246 17.51 9.23 31.80
CA ALA A 246 16.86 8.22 30.96
C ALA A 246 17.82 7.69 29.87
N LEU A 247 17.58 6.44 29.44
CA LEU A 247 18.32 5.72 28.41
C LEU A 247 17.37 5.33 27.26
N PRO A 248 17.85 5.13 26.01
CA PRO A 248 19.26 5.00 25.61
C PRO A 248 19.87 6.28 25.02
N LEU A 249 21.19 6.44 25.20
CA LEU A 249 22.00 7.47 24.56
C LEU A 249 22.76 6.89 23.35
N PRO A 250 23.23 7.74 22.41
CA PRO A 250 24.23 7.32 21.43
C PRO A 250 25.51 6.84 22.12
N ALA A 251 26.09 5.74 21.64
CA ALA A 251 27.35 5.22 22.16
C ALA A 251 28.49 6.24 21.95
N LEU A 252 29.28 6.47 23.00
CA LEU A 252 30.52 7.24 22.90
C LEU A 252 31.65 6.29 22.50
N ASP A 253 32.40 6.66 21.46
CA ASP A 253 33.66 6.01 21.08
C ASP A 253 34.81 6.99 21.25
N VAL A 254 35.82 6.55 21.99
CA VAL A 254 37.07 7.29 22.21
C VAL A 254 38.10 6.89 21.16
N ARG A 255 38.76 7.88 20.56
CA ARG A 255 39.84 7.69 19.58
C ARG A 255 41.11 8.41 20.02
N TRP A 256 42.23 7.72 19.94
CA TRP A 256 43.57 8.23 20.25
C TRP A 256 44.35 8.57 18.98
N ALA A 257 44.96 9.76 18.97
CA ALA A 257 45.87 10.22 17.92
C ALA A 257 47.10 10.89 18.56
N ARG A 258 48.24 10.90 17.85
CA ARG A 258 49.48 11.58 18.27
C ARG A 258 49.82 12.65 17.22
N GLY A 259 49.77 13.91 17.62
CA GLY A 259 49.63 15.01 16.65
C GLY A 259 48.37 14.80 15.80
N ALA A 260 48.54 14.69 14.48
CA ALA A 260 47.46 14.41 13.53
C ALA A 260 47.29 12.92 13.18
N GLU A 261 48.23 12.04 13.55
CA GLU A 261 48.25 10.63 13.15
C GLU A 261 47.49 9.73 14.14
N PRO A 262 46.59 8.83 13.69
CA PRO A 262 45.94 7.84 14.56
C PRO A 262 46.95 6.89 15.21
N VAL A 263 46.72 6.52 16.49
CA VAL A 263 47.59 5.54 17.17
C VAL A 263 47.29 4.13 16.66
N ALA A 264 48.22 3.53 15.92
CA ALA A 264 48.09 2.17 15.38
C ALA A 264 48.34 1.10 16.46
N LEU A 265 47.34 0.23 16.70
CA LEU A 265 47.43 -0.87 17.67
C LEU A 265 48.12 -2.14 17.11
N GLN A 266 48.31 -2.21 15.79
CA GLN A 266 48.97 -3.31 15.09
C GLN A 266 50.13 -2.75 14.26
N GLY A 267 51.27 -2.54 14.92
CA GLY A 267 52.51 -2.05 14.30
C GLY A 267 53.68 -3.01 14.52
N ALA A 268 54.79 -2.80 13.79
CA ALA A 268 55.99 -3.63 13.87
C ALA A 268 56.67 -3.61 15.26
N ARG A 269 56.39 -2.59 16.09
CA ARG A 269 56.63 -2.63 17.54
C ARG A 269 55.39 -3.16 18.25
N GLY A 270 55.40 -4.42 18.65
CA GLY A 270 54.42 -4.94 19.60
C GLY A 270 54.57 -4.25 20.96
N GLY A 271 53.45 -4.07 21.68
CA GLY A 271 53.44 -3.45 23.02
C GLY A 271 52.51 -2.25 23.20
N VAL A 272 51.74 -1.86 22.18
CA VAL A 272 50.65 -0.88 22.35
C VAL A 272 49.36 -1.62 22.70
N ALA A 273 48.78 -1.33 23.87
CA ALA A 273 47.51 -1.87 24.33
C ALA A 273 46.50 -0.76 24.56
N LEU A 274 45.21 -1.05 24.31
CA LEU A 274 44.11 -0.12 24.52
C LEU A 274 43.00 -0.80 25.32
N GLU A 275 42.85 -0.39 26.58
CA GLU A 275 41.73 -0.77 27.43
C GLU A 275 40.64 0.30 27.33
N THR A 276 39.36 -0.11 27.35
CA THR A 276 38.24 0.85 27.27
C THR A 276 37.04 0.32 28.06
N ALA A 277 36.72 0.99 29.15
CA ALA A 277 35.62 0.64 30.04
C ALA A 277 34.40 1.52 29.70
N ARG A 278 33.24 0.88 29.52
CA ARG A 278 32.02 1.53 29.00
C ARG A 278 30.87 1.45 29.99
N TRP A 279 30.23 2.59 30.23
CA TRP A 279 28.99 2.75 31.00
C TRP A 279 27.95 3.51 30.16
N PRO A 280 26.65 3.48 30.51
CA PRO A 280 25.59 4.00 29.63
C PRO A 280 25.68 5.50 29.26
N ALA A 281 26.41 6.31 30.02
CA ALA A 281 26.62 7.74 29.77
C ALA A 281 28.10 8.19 29.84
N ARG A 282 29.05 7.25 29.93
CA ARG A 282 30.47 7.50 30.24
C ARG A 282 31.35 6.40 29.65
N VAL A 283 32.47 6.77 29.04
CA VAL A 283 33.50 5.82 28.56
C VAL A 283 34.87 6.30 29.01
N GLU A 284 35.57 5.44 29.76
CA GLU A 284 37.01 5.63 30.03
C GLU A 284 37.82 4.86 29.00
N SER A 285 38.95 5.42 28.56
CA SER A 285 39.92 4.76 27.70
C SER A 285 41.34 4.94 28.23
N ARG A 286 42.13 3.86 28.20
CA ARG A 286 43.51 3.80 28.71
C ARG A 286 44.40 3.23 27.63
N LEU A 287 45.34 4.04 27.14
CA LEU A 287 46.32 3.69 26.14
C LEU A 287 47.66 3.40 26.85
N THR A 288 48.11 2.15 26.77
CA THR A 288 49.33 1.68 27.43
C THR A 288 50.40 1.36 26.38
N LEU A 289 51.59 1.92 26.56
CA LEU A 289 52.79 1.65 25.76
C LEU A 289 53.75 0.82 26.64
N ALA A 290 54.03 -0.43 26.29
CA ALA A 290 54.74 -1.37 27.16
C ALA A 290 56.25 -1.08 27.37
N GLY A 291 56.84 -0.20 26.55
CA GLY A 291 58.21 0.28 26.71
C GLY A 291 58.42 1.53 25.86
N ALA A 292 58.28 2.71 26.47
CA ALA A 292 58.29 3.98 25.75
C ALA A 292 59.71 4.40 25.34
N GLY A 293 59.95 4.58 24.03
CA GLY A 293 61.24 5.04 23.49
C GLY A 293 61.17 6.49 23.00
N ALA A 294 62.33 7.09 22.68
CA ALA A 294 62.46 8.51 22.31
C ALA A 294 61.49 9.01 21.22
N SER A 295 61.08 8.14 20.28
CA SER A 295 60.11 8.45 19.24
C SER A 295 58.65 8.54 19.70
N ASP A 296 58.38 8.25 20.98
CA ASP A 296 57.05 8.01 21.52
C ASP A 296 56.61 9.15 22.47
N ALA A 297 57.56 9.98 22.91
CA ALA A 297 57.30 11.26 23.56
C ALA A 297 56.55 12.24 22.63
N GLY A 298 55.78 13.16 23.22
CA GLY A 298 55.02 14.19 22.51
C GLY A 298 53.55 14.28 22.91
N ALA A 299 52.78 15.03 22.13
CA ALA A 299 51.37 15.30 22.40
C ALA A 299 50.43 14.23 21.81
N TYR A 300 49.64 13.61 22.68
CA TYR A 300 48.56 12.69 22.36
C TYR A 300 47.22 13.38 22.58
N SER A 301 46.28 13.20 21.65
CA SER A 301 44.89 13.63 21.82
C SER A 301 43.97 12.43 21.95
N CYS A 302 43.03 12.53 22.88
CA CYS A 302 41.90 11.64 23.06
C CYS A 302 40.63 12.39 22.65
N SER A 303 39.80 11.79 21.79
CA SER A 303 38.64 12.46 21.19
C SER A 303 37.38 11.60 21.15
N ALA A 304 36.22 12.23 21.33
CA ALA A 304 34.90 11.60 21.23
C ALA A 304 33.85 12.62 20.78
N ALA A 305 32.88 12.21 19.96
CA ALA A 305 31.76 13.01 19.42
C ALA A 305 32.09 14.33 18.67
N GLY A 306 33.36 14.72 18.57
CA GLY A 306 33.83 16.01 18.03
C GLY A 306 34.49 16.94 19.06
N ARG A 307 34.60 16.53 20.33
CA ARG A 307 35.44 17.17 21.35
C ARG A 307 36.72 16.35 21.56
N ALA A 308 37.77 16.96 22.10
CA ALA A 308 39.03 16.31 22.40
C ALA A 308 39.73 16.91 23.63
N ALA A 309 40.57 16.12 24.28
CA ALA A 309 41.50 16.54 25.33
C ALA A 309 42.92 16.06 24.99
N THR A 310 43.93 16.84 25.37
CA THR A 310 45.34 16.58 25.04
C THR A 310 46.14 16.22 26.28
N LEU A 311 47.02 15.22 26.15
CA LEU A 311 48.02 14.80 27.12
C LEU A 311 49.41 14.89 26.49
N THR A 312 50.44 15.12 27.30
CA THR A 312 51.84 15.08 26.84
C THR A 312 52.57 13.93 27.54
N LEU A 313 53.17 13.04 26.76
CA LEU A 313 54.13 12.04 27.25
C LEU A 313 55.54 12.62 27.16
N LEU A 314 56.26 12.62 28.27
CA LEU A 314 57.67 13.00 28.38
C LEU A 314 58.48 11.79 28.85
N LEU A 315 59.75 11.76 28.48
CA LEU A 315 60.70 10.75 28.89
C LEU A 315 61.75 11.36 29.81
N ASP A 316 62.04 10.66 30.90
CA ASP A 316 63.11 11.02 31.83
C ASP A 316 64.34 10.12 31.54
N ASP A 317 65.51 10.74 31.32
CA ASP A 317 66.80 10.04 31.23
C ASP A 317 67.33 9.70 32.64
N ASP A 318 68.24 8.72 32.72
CA ASP A 318 68.43 7.88 33.91
C ASP A 318 68.86 8.56 35.23
N GLY A 319 68.29 8.06 36.34
CA GLY A 319 68.52 8.59 37.68
C GLY A 319 67.83 7.84 38.84
N ASP A 320 68.24 6.58 39.06
CA ASP A 320 68.17 5.86 40.36
C ASP A 320 66.81 5.27 40.90
N ARG A 321 66.95 4.24 41.75
CA ARG A 321 66.01 3.55 42.68
C ARG A 321 64.74 2.78 42.18
N ALA A 322 64.90 1.45 42.09
CA ALA A 322 64.46 0.36 43.03
C ALA A 322 62.98 0.05 43.45
N GLU A 323 62.55 -1.17 43.05
CA GLU A 323 61.92 -2.29 43.83
C GLU A 323 60.42 -2.41 44.27
N ALA A 324 60.00 -3.70 44.40
CA ALA A 324 58.83 -4.30 45.08
C ALA A 324 57.41 -4.20 44.40
N MET A 325 56.46 -5.16 44.50
CA MET A 325 56.46 -6.51 45.12
C MET A 325 55.42 -7.53 44.53
N GLN A 326 55.52 -8.78 45.00
CA GLN A 326 54.74 -10.04 44.84
C GLN A 326 53.18 -9.99 44.71
N ARG A 327 52.55 -10.91 43.93
CA ARG A 327 51.83 -12.20 44.28
C ARG A 327 50.56 -12.02 45.16
N ASP A 328 49.50 -12.83 45.05
CA ASP A 328 49.50 -14.31 45.03
C ASP A 328 48.24 -15.02 44.44
N GLN A 329 48.23 -16.36 44.45
CA GLN A 329 47.11 -17.25 44.07
C GLN A 329 46.50 -18.00 45.27
N ALA A 330 45.21 -18.38 45.20
CA ALA A 330 44.70 -19.64 45.80
C ALA A 330 43.26 -19.99 45.34
N ALA A 331 42.91 -21.28 45.37
CA ALA A 331 41.53 -21.79 45.27
C ALA A 331 41.42 -23.20 45.91
N ALA A 332 40.27 -23.58 46.52
CA ALA A 332 39.74 -24.97 46.53
C ALA A 332 38.46 -25.23 47.39
N ARG A 333 37.42 -25.79 46.73
CA ARG A 333 36.66 -27.03 47.07
C ARG A 333 36.04 -27.32 48.48
N ALA A 334 34.70 -27.21 48.55
CA ALA A 334 33.72 -28.33 48.70
C ALA A 334 33.68 -29.22 50.01
N PRO A 335 32.85 -30.29 50.13
CA PRO A 335 31.36 -30.33 50.17
C PRO A 335 30.75 -31.27 51.28
N ARG A 336 29.40 -31.27 51.48
CA ARG A 336 28.49 -32.35 52.02
C ARG A 336 27.09 -31.76 52.38
N SER A 337 25.94 -32.46 52.54
CA SER A 337 25.43 -33.75 51.99
C SER A 337 23.95 -34.05 52.41
N LEU A 338 23.13 -34.60 51.48
CA LEU A 338 22.00 -35.55 51.68
C LEU A 338 20.86 -35.32 52.72
N ARG A 339 19.59 -35.29 52.25
CA ARG A 339 18.50 -36.30 52.52
C ARG A 339 17.20 -35.98 51.74
N ALA A 340 16.15 -36.81 51.82
CA ALA A 340 15.15 -36.97 50.73
C ALA A 340 13.67 -37.22 51.15
N LEU A 341 12.75 -36.87 50.23
CA LEU A 341 11.44 -37.53 49.90
C LEU A 341 10.29 -37.54 50.96
N PRO A 342 9.02 -37.92 50.62
CA PRO A 342 8.36 -38.13 49.31
C PRO A 342 6.95 -37.46 49.12
N ALA A 343 6.41 -37.47 47.89
CA ALA A 343 4.95 -37.51 47.57
C ALA A 343 4.72 -38.01 46.10
N LEU A 344 3.50 -38.42 45.71
CA LEU A 344 3.21 -39.15 44.46
C LEU A 344 1.85 -38.77 43.80
N LEU A 345 1.57 -39.36 42.61
CA LEU A 345 0.36 -39.29 41.73
C LEU A 345 0.47 -38.30 40.53
N ALA A 346 -0.01 -38.58 39.29
CA ALA A 346 -0.51 -39.81 38.64
C ALA A 346 -0.43 -39.71 37.08
N LEU A 347 -0.75 -40.79 36.34
CA LEU A 347 -0.55 -40.92 34.87
C LEU A 347 -1.67 -40.34 33.97
N PRO A 348 -1.36 -40.04 32.69
CA PRO A 348 -2.34 -39.80 31.62
C PRO A 348 -2.56 -40.98 30.64
N LEU A 349 -3.71 -40.94 29.94
CA LEU A 349 -4.03 -41.47 28.59
C LEU A 349 -3.64 -42.90 28.16
N LEU A 350 -4.66 -43.67 27.71
CA LEU A 350 -4.51 -44.79 26.78
C LEU A 350 -5.72 -44.92 25.82
N LEU A 351 -5.60 -45.78 24.79
CA LEU A 351 -6.33 -45.66 23.53
C LEU A 351 -7.53 -46.62 23.30
N LEU A 352 -8.37 -46.22 22.35
CA LEU A 352 -9.48 -46.97 21.73
C LEU A 352 -9.15 -48.43 21.36
N ARG A 353 -9.98 -49.39 21.80
CA ARG A 353 -10.36 -50.58 21.01
C ARG A 353 -11.56 -51.36 21.59
N ALA A 354 -12.72 -51.22 20.96
CA ALA A 354 -13.85 -52.16 21.05
C ALA A 354 -14.75 -51.96 19.80
N GLY A 355 -15.27 -53.00 19.15
CA GLY A 355 -14.98 -54.44 19.33
C GLY A 355 -15.63 -55.26 18.21
N ILE A 356 -15.06 -56.44 17.91
CA ILE A 356 -15.64 -57.43 16.98
C ILE A 356 -15.34 -58.82 17.53
N TYR A 357 -16.34 -59.52 18.07
CA TYR A 357 -16.34 -60.99 18.08
C TYR A 357 -17.73 -61.60 18.29
N THR A 358 -17.87 -62.87 17.88
CA THR A 358 -19.11 -63.67 17.83
C THR A 358 -20.15 -63.16 16.80
N ARG A 359 -20.86 -64.03 16.08
CA ARG A 359 -20.84 -65.51 16.03
C ARG A 359 -21.22 -65.94 14.61
N GLY A 360 -20.59 -66.98 14.09
CA GLY A 360 -20.97 -67.59 12.81
C GLY A 360 -21.71 -68.90 13.00
N HIS A 361 -22.78 -69.12 12.25
CA HIS A 361 -23.08 -70.43 11.67
C HIS A 361 -23.93 -70.30 10.40
N SER A 362 -24.01 -71.37 9.62
CA SER A 362 -24.54 -71.38 8.25
C SER A 362 -26.02 -71.79 8.14
N ALA A 363 -26.52 -71.74 6.90
CA ALA A 363 -27.75 -72.31 6.35
C ALA A 363 -29.09 -71.55 6.52
N ARG A 364 -29.53 -71.01 5.37
CA ARG A 364 -30.90 -71.02 4.82
C ARG A 364 -32.08 -71.00 5.82
N HIS A 365 -32.87 -69.92 5.77
CA HIS A 365 -34.27 -70.03 5.34
C HIS A 365 -34.77 -68.72 4.71
N THR A 366 -35.68 -68.85 3.74
CA THR A 366 -36.29 -67.72 3.00
C THR A 366 -37.51 -67.17 3.74
N LEU A 367 -37.96 -65.97 3.36
CA LEU A 367 -39.24 -65.31 3.72
C LEU A 367 -39.30 -64.67 5.12
N LEU A 368 -39.06 -63.34 5.14
CA LEU A 368 -39.69 -62.28 5.96
C LEU A 368 -38.75 -61.05 5.91
N GLY A 369 -39.17 -59.83 5.56
CA GLY A 369 -40.48 -59.35 5.16
C GLY A 369 -40.58 -57.85 5.46
N ARG A 370 -40.48 -56.97 4.44
CA ARG A 370 -40.56 -55.50 4.55
C ARG A 370 -39.83 -54.90 5.78
N ALA A 371 -38.51 -54.72 5.68
CA ALA A 371 -37.82 -53.74 6.54
C ALA A 371 -38.54 -52.39 6.39
N ARG A 372 -39.24 -51.96 7.46
CA ARG A 372 -40.32 -50.96 7.35
C ARG A 372 -39.76 -49.62 6.85
N PRO A 373 -40.40 -48.92 5.90
CA PRO A 373 -39.95 -47.60 5.47
C PRO A 373 -39.85 -46.62 6.65
N ALA A 374 -40.71 -46.78 7.66
CA ALA A 374 -40.63 -46.07 8.94
C ALA A 374 -39.24 -46.12 9.61
N ALA A 375 -38.55 -47.26 9.61
CA ALA A 375 -37.23 -47.39 10.25
C ALA A 375 -36.15 -46.62 9.47
N ARG A 376 -36.17 -46.67 8.13
CA ARG A 376 -35.27 -45.86 7.30
C ARG A 376 -35.56 -44.37 7.48
N ASN A 377 -36.84 -43.99 7.50
CA ASN A 377 -37.27 -42.61 7.71
C ASN A 377 -36.86 -42.09 9.09
N MET A 378 -36.96 -42.89 10.16
CA MET A 378 -36.48 -42.52 11.50
C MET A 378 -34.98 -42.24 11.52
N ILE A 379 -34.16 -43.06 10.85
CA ILE A 379 -32.71 -42.82 10.74
C ILE A 379 -32.43 -41.52 9.96
N THR A 380 -33.14 -41.27 8.84
CA THR A 380 -33.02 -40.01 8.09
C THR A 380 -33.43 -38.80 8.92
N VAL A 381 -34.51 -38.88 9.70
CA VAL A 381 -34.95 -37.80 10.61
C VAL A 381 -33.95 -37.57 11.74
N ALA A 382 -33.36 -38.62 12.32
CA ALA A 382 -32.34 -38.50 13.35
C ALA A 382 -31.07 -37.82 12.80
N ILE A 383 -30.60 -38.21 11.61
CA ILE A 383 -29.45 -37.58 10.93
C ILE A 383 -29.76 -36.10 10.63
N ALA A 384 -30.96 -35.79 10.12
CA ALA A 384 -31.38 -34.41 9.85
C ALA A 384 -31.44 -33.57 11.13
N LEU A 385 -31.94 -34.11 12.24
CA LEU A 385 -31.97 -33.42 13.54
C LEU A 385 -30.56 -33.15 14.08
N VAL A 386 -29.65 -34.14 14.01
CA VAL A 386 -28.24 -33.96 14.39
C VAL A 386 -27.56 -32.90 13.52
N ALA A 387 -27.82 -32.90 12.21
CA ALA A 387 -27.30 -31.88 11.29
C ALA A 387 -27.84 -30.48 11.60
N LEU A 388 -29.13 -30.35 11.94
CA LEU A 388 -29.74 -29.08 12.34
C LEU A 388 -29.19 -28.56 13.67
N VAL A 389 -28.98 -29.43 14.66
CA VAL A 389 -28.35 -29.05 15.94
C VAL A 389 -26.89 -28.65 15.74
N ALA A 390 -26.13 -29.38 14.92
CA ALA A 390 -24.75 -29.03 14.58
C ALA A 390 -24.67 -27.69 13.83
N LEU A 391 -25.58 -27.44 12.87
CA LEU A 391 -25.67 -26.19 12.13
C LEU A 391 -26.09 -25.02 13.02
N TYR A 392 -27.00 -25.22 13.98
CA TYR A 392 -27.37 -24.22 14.97
C TYR A 392 -26.16 -23.87 15.86
N LEU A 393 -25.51 -24.87 16.47
CA LEU A 393 -24.35 -24.67 17.34
C LEU A 393 -23.20 -23.96 16.59
N TYR A 394 -22.90 -24.39 15.35
CA TYR A 394 -21.95 -23.72 14.48
C TYR A 394 -22.36 -22.26 14.19
N GLY A 395 -23.62 -22.08 13.80
CA GLY A 395 -24.24 -20.80 13.43
C GLY A 395 -24.44 -19.82 14.58
N THR A 396 -24.23 -20.23 15.85
CA THR A 396 -24.30 -19.35 17.02
C THR A 396 -22.99 -19.28 17.84
N ARG A 397 -21.96 -20.05 17.48
CA ARG A 397 -20.72 -20.28 18.28
C ARG A 397 -20.01 -19.00 18.76
N THR A 398 -20.12 -17.90 18.02
CA THR A 398 -19.46 -16.62 18.29
C THR A 398 -20.41 -15.55 18.86
N PHE A 399 -21.72 -15.76 18.92
CA PHE A 399 -22.68 -14.67 19.19
C PHE A 399 -22.63 -14.11 20.62
N GLY A 400 -21.92 -14.77 21.54
CA GLY A 400 -21.58 -14.20 22.85
C GLY A 400 -20.47 -13.14 22.81
N TYR A 401 -19.69 -13.03 21.73
CA TYR A 401 -18.41 -12.32 21.68
C TYR A 401 -18.51 -10.85 22.12
N TRP A 402 -19.34 -10.05 21.45
CA TRP A 402 -19.49 -8.62 21.79
C TRP A 402 -20.15 -8.38 23.15
N ARG A 403 -21.16 -9.19 23.50
CA ARG A 403 -21.82 -9.14 24.82
C ARG A 403 -20.82 -9.39 25.95
N ASN A 404 -19.98 -10.42 25.82
CA ASN A 404 -19.00 -10.80 26.83
C ASN A 404 -17.86 -9.77 26.97
N LYS A 405 -17.67 -8.88 25.97
CA LYS A 405 -16.70 -7.78 25.98
C LYS A 405 -17.35 -6.39 26.19
N GLY A 406 -18.63 -6.34 26.59
CA GLY A 406 -19.35 -5.10 26.90
C GLY A 406 -19.76 -4.23 25.70
N VAL A 407 -19.44 -4.63 24.46
CA VAL A 407 -19.67 -3.83 23.25
C VAL A 407 -21.14 -3.90 22.82
N LYS A 408 -21.76 -2.75 22.54
CA LYS A 408 -23.13 -2.69 21.99
C LYS A 408 -23.19 -3.29 20.59
N HIS A 409 -24.22 -4.07 20.31
CA HIS A 409 -24.42 -4.75 19.04
C HIS A 409 -25.90 -5.12 18.87
N ASP A 410 -26.34 -5.25 17.63
CA ASP A 410 -27.66 -5.79 17.31
C ASP A 410 -27.67 -7.31 17.50
N LYS A 411 -28.79 -7.87 18.02
CA LYS A 411 -28.92 -9.32 18.21
C LYS A 411 -28.78 -10.05 16.85
N PRO A 412 -27.78 -10.93 16.67
CA PRO A 412 -27.57 -11.64 15.41
C PRO A 412 -28.62 -12.71 15.17
N ILE A 413 -28.93 -12.95 13.89
CA ILE A 413 -29.75 -14.06 13.39
C ILE A 413 -28.84 -15.29 13.22
N VAL A 414 -29.36 -16.49 13.51
CA VAL A 414 -28.63 -17.76 13.37
C VAL A 414 -28.00 -17.87 11.97
N LEU A 415 -26.73 -18.30 11.93
CA LEU A 415 -25.92 -18.53 10.73
C LEU A 415 -25.51 -17.28 9.94
N VAL A 416 -26.46 -16.38 9.61
CA VAL A 416 -26.22 -15.17 8.78
C VAL A 416 -25.84 -13.90 9.57
N GLY A 417 -25.89 -13.95 10.90
CA GLY A 417 -25.48 -12.85 11.77
C GLY A 417 -26.42 -11.65 11.64
N ASN A 418 -25.85 -10.46 11.55
CA ASN A 418 -26.56 -9.22 11.24
C ASN A 418 -26.56 -8.88 9.73
N ASN A 419 -25.80 -9.62 8.91
CA ASN A 419 -25.55 -9.31 7.50
C ASN A 419 -26.65 -9.79 6.52
N ALA A 420 -27.76 -10.32 7.03
CA ALA A 420 -28.86 -10.86 6.22
C ALA A 420 -29.41 -9.90 5.14
N PRO A 421 -29.60 -8.58 5.38
CA PRO A 421 -30.08 -7.66 4.34
C PRO A 421 -29.11 -7.54 3.14
N VAL A 422 -27.81 -7.75 3.36
CA VAL A 422 -26.79 -7.70 2.30
C VAL A 422 -26.83 -8.98 1.46
N TYR A 423 -26.91 -10.17 2.08
CA TYR A 423 -27.06 -11.43 1.34
C TYR A 423 -28.38 -11.49 0.54
N LEU A 424 -29.43 -10.83 1.03
CA LEU A 424 -30.73 -10.71 0.34
C LEU A 424 -30.77 -9.58 -0.72
N MET A 425 -29.65 -8.88 -0.97
CA MET A 425 -29.57 -7.73 -1.89
C MET A 425 -30.57 -6.59 -1.56
N GLN A 426 -30.94 -6.44 -0.29
CA GLN A 426 -31.87 -5.41 0.19
C GLN A 426 -31.17 -4.12 0.62
N LYS A 427 -29.89 -4.21 1.01
CA LYS A 427 -29.02 -3.07 1.36
C LYS A 427 -27.59 -3.35 0.95
N SER A 428 -26.88 -2.33 0.50
CA SER A 428 -25.42 -2.37 0.30
C SER A 428 -24.68 -2.44 1.65
N VAL A 429 -23.39 -2.81 1.59
CA VAL A 429 -22.52 -2.80 2.78
C VAL A 429 -22.35 -1.37 3.34
N THR A 430 -22.36 -0.34 2.48
CA THR A 430 -22.32 1.06 2.92
C THR A 430 -23.56 1.43 3.74
N GLU A 431 -24.76 1.13 3.24
CA GLU A 431 -26.01 1.47 3.92
C GLU A 431 -26.07 0.78 5.29
N MET A 432 -25.75 -0.51 5.35
CA MET A 432 -25.69 -1.27 6.60
C MET A 432 -24.70 -0.65 7.62
N ALA A 433 -23.49 -0.30 7.19
CA ALA A 433 -22.49 0.32 8.07
C ALA A 433 -22.88 1.75 8.50
N THR A 434 -23.60 2.48 7.63
CA THR A 434 -24.11 3.83 7.88
C THR A 434 -25.29 3.81 8.86
N GLU A 435 -26.21 2.85 8.75
CA GLU A 435 -27.30 2.65 9.70
C GLU A 435 -26.79 2.31 11.10
N LEU A 436 -25.79 1.43 11.21
CA LEU A 436 -25.16 1.10 12.50
C LEU A 436 -24.45 2.31 13.12
N TYR A 437 -23.83 3.18 12.30
CA TYR A 437 -23.24 4.43 12.77
C TYR A 437 -24.30 5.34 13.42
N TRP A 438 -25.43 5.56 12.73
CA TRP A 438 -26.49 6.47 13.19
C TRP A 438 -27.36 5.90 14.32
N LYS A 439 -27.49 4.57 14.40
CA LYS A 439 -28.26 3.88 15.44
C LYS A 439 -27.61 3.95 16.83
N TYR A 440 -26.29 4.08 16.90
CA TYR A 440 -25.51 4.08 18.14
C TYR A 440 -24.69 5.38 18.32
N PRO A 441 -25.34 6.57 18.34
CA PRO A 441 -24.63 7.86 18.20
C PRO A 441 -23.71 8.20 19.38
N LYS A 442 -23.90 7.56 20.55
CA LYS A 442 -23.08 7.74 21.75
C LYS A 442 -21.90 6.77 21.86
N GLU A 443 -21.85 5.71 21.04
CA GLU A 443 -20.85 4.66 21.13
C GLU A 443 -19.66 4.97 20.22
N LYS A 444 -18.42 4.74 20.69
CA LYS A 444 -17.19 4.92 19.90
C LYS A 444 -17.00 3.82 18.85
N VAL A 445 -17.51 2.61 19.13
CA VAL A 445 -17.53 1.45 18.22
C VAL A 445 -18.84 0.67 18.42
N VAL A 446 -19.27 -0.03 17.38
CA VAL A 446 -20.47 -0.89 17.41
C VAL A 446 -20.07 -2.29 16.96
N GLY A 447 -20.46 -3.31 17.73
CA GLY A 447 -20.27 -4.71 17.36
C GLY A 447 -21.27 -5.16 16.29
N PHE A 448 -20.78 -5.94 15.35
CA PHE A 448 -21.51 -6.54 14.24
C PHE A 448 -21.13 -8.02 14.10
N PHE A 449 -21.99 -8.82 13.48
CA PHE A 449 -21.69 -10.19 13.07
C PHE A 449 -21.92 -10.38 11.57
N ARG A 450 -20.84 -10.60 10.82
CA ARG A 450 -20.88 -11.02 9.41
C ARG A 450 -20.95 -12.55 9.36
N SER A 451 -22.13 -13.10 9.13
CA SER A 451 -22.39 -14.53 9.41
C SER A 451 -21.95 -14.91 10.83
N THR A 452 -20.97 -15.81 10.99
CA THR A 452 -20.42 -16.17 12.31
C THR A 452 -19.15 -15.39 12.69
N HIS A 453 -18.71 -14.41 11.90
CA HIS A 453 -17.51 -13.63 12.15
C HIS A 453 -17.83 -12.30 12.87
N PRO A 454 -17.21 -12.01 14.03
CA PRO A 454 -17.40 -10.74 14.72
C PRO A 454 -16.63 -9.61 14.02
N GLU A 455 -17.28 -8.45 13.83
CA GLU A 455 -16.68 -7.23 13.31
C GLU A 455 -16.99 -6.01 14.19
N LEU A 456 -16.17 -4.96 14.11
CA LEU A 456 -16.47 -3.64 14.67
C LEU A 456 -16.76 -2.63 13.56
N VAL A 457 -17.84 -1.85 13.71
CA VAL A 457 -18.02 -0.57 13.01
C VAL A 457 -17.44 0.53 13.89
N ILE A 458 -16.42 1.24 13.40
CA ILE A 458 -15.70 2.28 14.16
C ILE A 458 -16.33 3.66 13.92
N ARG A 459 -16.54 4.44 14.99
CA ARG A 459 -17.08 5.81 14.91
C ARG A 459 -16.09 6.90 15.33
N ASP A 460 -15.12 6.55 16.16
CA ASP A 460 -14.14 7.45 16.77
C ASP A 460 -12.89 7.68 15.88
N PRO A 461 -12.51 8.93 15.55
CA PRO A 461 -11.37 9.24 14.68
C PRO A 461 -9.99 8.83 15.22
N GLU A 462 -9.78 8.80 16.54
CA GLU A 462 -8.51 8.35 17.12
C GLU A 462 -8.38 6.82 16.99
N ILE A 463 -9.47 6.08 17.17
CA ILE A 463 -9.49 4.62 16.88
C ILE A 463 -9.26 4.36 15.37
N ILE A 464 -9.85 5.18 14.48
CA ILE A 464 -9.59 5.10 13.02
C ILE A 464 -8.10 5.34 12.72
N LYS A 465 -7.51 6.38 13.30
CA LYS A 465 -6.07 6.71 13.19
C LYS A 465 -5.17 5.59 13.68
N ARG A 466 -5.50 4.90 14.77
CA ARG A 466 -4.76 3.69 15.21
C ARG A 466 -4.78 2.60 14.15
N ILE A 467 -5.97 2.26 13.67
CA ILE A 467 -6.21 1.13 12.77
C ILE A 467 -5.64 1.37 11.36
N LEU A 468 -5.64 2.62 10.90
CA LEU A 468 -5.08 3.00 9.60
C LEU A 468 -3.57 3.26 9.64
N LEU A 469 -3.06 3.85 10.72
CA LEU A 469 -1.71 4.43 10.78
C LEU A 469 -0.89 3.97 11.98
N THR A 470 -1.26 4.34 13.22
CA THR A 470 -0.36 4.22 14.38
C THR A 470 -0.06 2.77 14.77
N ASP A 471 -1.08 1.92 14.76
CA ASP A 471 -1.02 0.52 15.15
C ASP A 471 -1.21 -0.42 13.93
N PHE A 472 -0.91 0.08 12.73
CA PHE A 472 -1.15 -0.60 11.44
C PHE A 472 -0.56 -2.02 11.36
N GLN A 473 0.50 -2.33 12.10
CA GLN A 473 1.07 -3.68 12.21
C GLN A 473 0.08 -4.76 12.74
N TYR A 474 -0.99 -4.37 13.44
CA TYR A 474 -2.08 -5.25 13.86
C TYR A 474 -3.20 -5.33 12.81
N PHE A 475 -3.25 -4.39 11.86
CA PHE A 475 -4.36 -4.17 10.93
C PHE A 475 -3.89 -4.09 9.46
N TYR A 476 -2.80 -4.77 9.12
CA TYR A 476 -2.32 -4.83 7.74
C TYR A 476 -3.25 -5.61 6.77
N PRO A 477 -4.01 -6.66 7.17
CA PRO A 477 -4.93 -7.36 6.29
C PRO A 477 -6.23 -6.58 6.00
N ARG A 478 -6.89 -6.93 4.91
CA ARG A 478 -8.26 -6.48 4.57
C ARG A 478 -9.34 -7.55 4.77
N GLY A 479 -8.96 -8.83 4.85
CA GLY A 479 -9.91 -9.94 5.09
C GLY A 479 -10.79 -10.29 3.89
N LEU A 480 -10.48 -9.77 2.70
CA LEU A 480 -11.28 -9.96 1.48
C LEU A 480 -11.11 -11.35 0.82
N ASN A 481 -10.18 -12.17 1.30
CA ASN A 481 -10.01 -13.55 0.85
C ASN A 481 -10.72 -14.48 1.83
N PRO A 482 -11.84 -15.13 1.48
CA PRO A 482 -12.57 -15.98 2.43
C PRO A 482 -11.79 -17.20 2.93
N HIS A 483 -10.68 -17.55 2.28
CA HIS A 483 -9.84 -18.68 2.64
C HIS A 483 -8.36 -18.27 2.60
N LYS A 484 -7.60 -18.63 3.65
CA LYS A 484 -6.24 -18.10 3.89
C LYS A 484 -5.16 -18.57 2.91
N THR A 485 -5.27 -19.80 2.37
CA THR A 485 -4.28 -20.34 1.41
C THR A 485 -4.80 -20.49 -0.03
N VAL A 486 -6.03 -20.98 -0.23
CA VAL A 486 -6.70 -21.08 -1.53
C VAL A 486 -7.28 -19.72 -1.96
N ILE A 487 -6.45 -18.89 -2.59
CA ILE A 487 -6.81 -17.58 -3.14
C ILE A 487 -7.01 -17.70 -4.66
N GLU A 488 -8.10 -17.12 -5.20
CA GLU A 488 -8.37 -17.13 -6.64
C GLU A 488 -7.33 -16.29 -7.41
N PRO A 489 -6.84 -16.72 -8.59
CA PRO A 489 -5.83 -16.01 -9.39
C PRO A 489 -6.06 -14.50 -9.49
N MET A 490 -7.26 -14.05 -9.86
CA MET A 490 -7.58 -12.62 -9.99
C MET A 490 -7.57 -11.87 -8.65
N MET A 491 -7.68 -12.55 -7.51
CA MET A 491 -7.59 -11.96 -6.16
C MET A 491 -6.13 -11.87 -5.65
N ARG A 492 -5.13 -12.40 -6.38
CA ARG A 492 -3.70 -12.25 -6.05
C ARG A 492 -3.15 -10.87 -6.46
N ASN A 493 -3.90 -9.81 -6.18
CA ASN A 493 -3.63 -8.45 -6.65
C ASN A 493 -3.42 -7.45 -5.50
N LEU A 494 -2.87 -6.28 -5.79
CA LEU A 494 -2.51 -5.25 -4.79
C LEU A 494 -3.66 -4.82 -3.83
N PHE A 495 -4.92 -4.94 -4.23
CA PHE A 495 -6.08 -4.57 -3.42
C PHE A 495 -6.56 -5.72 -2.51
N PHE A 496 -6.56 -6.95 -3.03
CA PHE A 496 -7.07 -8.14 -2.35
C PHE A 496 -6.00 -8.93 -1.60
N ALA A 497 -4.74 -8.87 -2.04
CA ALA A 497 -3.63 -9.49 -1.33
C ALA A 497 -3.48 -8.92 0.08
N ASP A 498 -3.02 -9.77 0.99
CA ASP A 498 -2.65 -9.44 2.35
C ASP A 498 -1.17 -9.77 2.59
N GLY A 499 -0.66 -9.37 3.76
CA GLY A 499 0.63 -9.83 4.26
C GLY A 499 1.83 -9.58 3.35
N ASP A 500 2.65 -10.63 3.22
CA ASP A 500 3.90 -10.61 2.46
C ASP A 500 3.68 -10.26 0.97
N LEU A 501 2.66 -10.85 0.35
CA LEU A 501 2.33 -10.60 -1.06
C LEU A 501 1.91 -9.15 -1.28
N TRP A 502 1.09 -8.59 -0.38
CA TRP A 502 0.73 -7.19 -0.44
C TRP A 502 1.93 -6.27 -0.29
N LYS A 503 2.83 -6.53 0.68
CA LYS A 503 4.05 -5.72 0.90
C LYS A 503 4.93 -5.68 -0.34
N MET A 504 5.19 -6.84 -0.96
CA MET A 504 6.00 -6.96 -2.17
C MET A 504 5.33 -6.28 -3.38
N LEU A 505 4.04 -6.52 -3.64
CA LEU A 505 3.30 -5.84 -4.71
C LEU A 505 3.28 -4.32 -4.51
N ARG A 506 3.04 -3.83 -3.28
CA ARG A 506 2.99 -2.38 -3.00
C ARG A 506 4.33 -1.72 -3.25
N GLN A 507 5.43 -2.32 -2.78
CA GLN A 507 6.77 -1.80 -3.00
C GLN A 507 7.17 -1.83 -4.49
N ARG A 508 6.86 -2.92 -5.22
CA ARG A 508 7.21 -3.05 -6.64
C ARG A 508 6.43 -2.07 -7.55
N ILE A 509 5.15 -1.81 -7.23
CA ILE A 509 4.25 -1.03 -8.09
C ILE A 509 4.26 0.48 -7.77
N THR A 510 4.60 0.89 -6.54
CA THR A 510 4.60 2.34 -6.15
C THR A 510 5.38 3.27 -7.11
N PRO A 511 6.56 2.90 -7.67
CA PRO A 511 7.27 3.74 -8.64
C PRO A 511 6.48 4.09 -9.92
N ALA A 512 5.50 3.28 -10.31
CA ALA A 512 4.62 3.55 -11.47
C ALA A 512 3.76 4.82 -11.29
N PHE A 513 3.52 5.26 -10.04
CA PHE A 513 2.65 6.39 -9.70
C PHE A 513 3.45 7.64 -9.28
N THR A 514 4.68 7.76 -9.80
CA THR A 514 5.53 8.95 -9.67
C THR A 514 5.06 10.06 -10.61
N SER A 515 5.19 11.33 -10.17
CA SER A 515 4.67 12.49 -10.91
C SER A 515 5.26 12.60 -12.33
N GLY A 516 6.52 12.17 -12.54
CA GLY A 516 7.14 12.11 -13.86
C GLY A 516 6.46 11.14 -14.83
N LYS A 517 6.21 9.89 -14.39
CA LYS A 517 5.45 8.92 -15.21
C LYS A 517 4.02 9.39 -15.44
N LEU A 518 3.34 9.94 -14.43
CA LEU A 518 1.98 10.50 -14.59
C LEU A 518 1.92 11.66 -15.57
N LYS A 519 2.89 12.60 -15.54
CA LYS A 519 2.97 13.71 -16.50
C LYS A 519 3.26 13.22 -17.92
N ALA A 520 4.08 12.16 -18.09
CA ALA A 520 4.31 11.52 -19.39
C ALA A 520 3.04 10.81 -19.94
N MET A 521 2.15 10.33 -19.08
CA MET A 521 0.86 9.73 -19.49
C MET A 521 -0.22 10.77 -19.82
N PHE A 522 -0.07 12.04 -19.40
CA PHE A 522 -1.11 13.07 -19.53
C PHE A 522 -1.65 13.30 -20.96
N PRO A 523 -0.86 13.23 -22.05
CA PRO A 523 -1.39 13.39 -23.41
C PRO A 523 -2.52 12.41 -23.77
N LEU A 524 -2.48 11.17 -23.25
CA LEU A 524 -3.55 10.17 -23.44
C LEU A 524 -4.88 10.62 -22.79
N ILE A 525 -4.79 11.41 -21.71
CA ILE A 525 -5.95 11.95 -20.98
C ILE A 525 -6.58 13.10 -21.76
N VAL A 526 -5.77 13.96 -22.39
CA VAL A 526 -6.25 15.06 -23.24
C VAL A 526 -7.01 14.51 -24.45
N GLU A 527 -6.47 13.50 -25.14
CA GLU A 527 -7.14 12.88 -26.29
C GLU A 527 -8.51 12.26 -25.90
N ARG A 528 -8.64 11.69 -24.69
CA ARG A 528 -9.94 11.20 -24.18
C ARG A 528 -10.87 12.30 -23.67
N ALA A 529 -10.32 13.42 -23.18
CA ALA A 529 -11.09 14.62 -22.83
C ALA A 529 -11.68 15.30 -24.08
N GLU A 530 -10.93 15.34 -25.19
CA GLU A 530 -11.40 15.82 -26.49
C GLU A 530 -12.49 14.89 -27.07
N LYS A 531 -12.33 13.55 -27.03
CA LYS A 531 -13.42 12.60 -27.37
C LYS A 531 -14.68 12.79 -26.50
N LEU A 532 -14.51 13.03 -25.19
CA LEU A 532 -15.62 13.29 -24.24
C LEU A 532 -16.39 14.58 -24.62
N GLN A 533 -15.69 15.67 -24.92
CA GLN A 533 -16.31 16.92 -25.38
C GLN A 533 -17.12 16.71 -26.67
N ALA A 534 -16.57 15.98 -27.65
CA ALA A 534 -17.26 15.70 -28.91
C ALA A 534 -18.56 14.89 -28.70
N ARG A 535 -18.54 13.87 -27.83
CA ARG A 535 -19.74 13.08 -27.50
C ARG A 535 -20.80 13.91 -26.77
N ALA A 536 -20.39 14.79 -25.85
CA ALA A 536 -21.30 15.70 -25.16
C ALA A 536 -21.93 16.73 -26.11
N LEU A 537 -21.14 17.31 -27.03
CA LEU A 537 -21.61 18.27 -28.02
C LEU A 537 -22.68 17.67 -28.95
N ALA A 538 -22.47 16.44 -29.43
CA ALA A 538 -23.42 15.73 -30.30
C ALA A 538 -24.76 15.39 -29.61
N ALA A 539 -24.80 15.35 -28.28
CA ALA A 539 -26.04 15.17 -27.51
C ALA A 539 -26.73 16.51 -27.19
N ALA A 540 -25.95 17.52 -26.79
CA ALA A 540 -26.42 18.88 -26.54
C ALA A 540 -27.07 19.50 -27.79
N ALA A 541 -26.42 19.38 -28.96
CA ALA A 541 -26.96 19.82 -30.25
C ALA A 541 -28.25 19.08 -30.67
N ALA A 542 -28.51 17.91 -30.09
CA ALA A 542 -29.74 17.14 -30.31
C ALA A 542 -30.79 17.35 -29.20
N GLY A 543 -30.56 18.25 -28.24
CA GLY A 543 -31.47 18.55 -27.13
C GLY A 543 -31.72 17.37 -26.18
N ARG A 544 -30.86 16.34 -26.19
CA ARG A 544 -31.07 15.10 -25.43
C ARG A 544 -30.32 15.14 -24.10
N PRO A 545 -30.98 14.87 -22.96
CA PRO A 545 -30.29 14.60 -21.70
C PRO A 545 -29.30 13.44 -21.83
N LEU A 546 -28.15 13.58 -21.18
CA LEU A 546 -27.15 12.52 -21.05
C LEU A 546 -27.14 11.98 -19.63
N ASP A 547 -27.05 10.66 -19.48
CA ASP A 547 -26.65 10.08 -18.20
C ASP A 547 -25.16 10.38 -17.96
N SER A 548 -24.88 11.28 -17.01
CA SER A 548 -23.52 11.62 -16.61
C SER A 548 -22.78 10.42 -15.99
N ARG A 549 -23.49 9.46 -15.39
CA ARG A 549 -22.90 8.24 -14.82
C ARG A 549 -22.35 7.32 -15.90
N ASP A 550 -23.06 7.18 -17.03
CA ASP A 550 -22.59 6.42 -18.19
C ASP A 550 -21.57 7.20 -19.05
N LEU A 551 -21.78 8.50 -19.26
CA LEU A 551 -20.82 9.36 -19.97
C LEU A 551 -19.43 9.32 -19.32
N MET A 552 -19.37 9.50 -18.00
CA MET A 552 -18.11 9.41 -17.26
C MET A 552 -17.61 7.96 -17.11
N ALA A 553 -18.48 6.94 -17.12
CA ALA A 553 -18.05 5.54 -17.20
C ALA A 553 -17.27 5.26 -18.48
N ARG A 554 -17.73 5.76 -19.63
CA ARG A 554 -17.05 5.60 -20.93
C ARG A 554 -15.73 6.35 -20.97
N TYR A 555 -15.71 7.62 -20.58
CA TYR A 555 -14.48 8.41 -20.50
C TYR A 555 -13.40 7.74 -19.64
N THR A 556 -13.76 7.29 -18.44
CA THR A 556 -12.81 6.64 -17.52
C THR A 556 -12.42 5.23 -17.96
N THR A 557 -13.31 4.51 -18.68
CA THR A 557 -13.01 3.22 -19.33
C THR A 557 -11.98 3.39 -20.44
N ASP A 558 -12.12 4.41 -21.29
CA ASP A 558 -11.18 4.66 -22.38
C ASP A 558 -9.85 5.24 -21.86
N PHE A 559 -9.90 6.06 -20.80
CA PHE A 559 -8.71 6.44 -20.04
C PHE A 559 -7.94 5.21 -19.55
N ILE A 560 -8.59 4.26 -18.86
CA ILE A 560 -7.88 3.10 -18.30
C ILE A 560 -7.55 2.03 -19.36
N GLY A 561 -8.25 1.99 -20.50
CA GLY A 561 -7.82 1.25 -21.69
C GLY A 561 -6.48 1.78 -22.20
N ALA A 562 -6.41 3.08 -22.51
CA ALA A 562 -5.22 3.71 -23.06
C ALA A 562 -4.04 3.70 -22.06
N CYS A 563 -4.28 4.14 -20.82
CA CYS A 563 -3.25 4.24 -19.78
C CYS A 563 -2.91 2.90 -19.11
N GLY A 564 -3.85 1.95 -19.06
CA GLY A 564 -3.69 0.67 -18.36
C GLY A 564 -3.26 -0.50 -19.24
N PHE A 565 -3.79 -0.59 -20.47
CA PHE A 565 -3.51 -1.69 -21.41
C PHE A 565 -2.67 -1.22 -22.62
N GLY A 566 -2.57 0.09 -22.84
CA GLY A 566 -2.01 0.68 -24.06
C GLY A 566 -2.94 0.60 -25.27
N LEU A 567 -4.20 0.17 -25.10
CA LEU A 567 -5.16 -0.08 -26.16
C LEU A 567 -6.22 1.04 -26.20
N ASP A 568 -6.69 1.41 -27.39
CA ASP A 568 -7.90 2.22 -27.47
C ASP A 568 -9.12 1.31 -27.23
N ALA A 569 -9.95 1.67 -26.25
CA ALA A 569 -11.17 0.95 -25.93
C ALA A 569 -12.41 1.51 -26.67
N ASP A 570 -12.30 2.75 -27.16
CA ASP A 570 -13.29 3.53 -27.93
C ASP A 570 -14.75 3.50 -27.43
N SER A 571 -14.95 3.26 -26.13
CA SER A 571 -16.26 3.14 -25.47
C SER A 571 -17.05 4.45 -25.44
N LEU A 572 -16.38 5.60 -25.66
CA LEU A 572 -17.04 6.88 -25.91
C LEU A 572 -17.84 6.90 -27.22
N ASN A 573 -17.46 6.07 -28.20
CA ASN A 573 -18.14 5.91 -29.49
C ASN A 573 -18.98 4.62 -29.54
N ASP A 574 -18.38 3.48 -29.18
CA ASP A 574 -19.01 2.16 -29.15
C ASP A 574 -19.67 1.89 -27.78
N GLU A 575 -21.00 1.76 -27.78
CA GLU A 575 -21.78 1.48 -26.56
C GLU A 575 -21.64 0.02 -26.11
N ASP A 576 -21.22 -0.86 -27.02
CA ASP A 576 -21.14 -2.31 -26.88
C ASP A 576 -19.69 -2.82 -26.70
N SER A 577 -18.74 -1.92 -26.39
CA SER A 577 -17.30 -2.22 -26.42
C SER A 577 -16.90 -3.39 -25.50
N ALA A 578 -15.88 -4.16 -25.92
CA ALA A 578 -15.39 -5.30 -25.14
C ALA A 578 -14.90 -4.88 -23.74
N PHE A 579 -14.32 -3.67 -23.62
CA PHE A 579 -13.93 -3.10 -22.33
C PHE A 579 -15.14 -2.67 -21.50
N ARG A 580 -16.19 -2.08 -22.09
CA ARG A 580 -17.43 -1.74 -21.37
C ARG A 580 -18.11 -2.99 -20.81
N LYS A 581 -18.15 -4.07 -21.60
CA LYS A 581 -18.65 -5.39 -21.19
C LYS A 581 -17.80 -6.02 -20.08
N LEU A 582 -16.47 -5.95 -20.17
CA LEU A 582 -15.56 -6.39 -19.11
C LEU A 582 -15.80 -5.58 -17.82
N GLY A 583 -15.87 -4.25 -17.90
CA GLY A 583 -16.13 -3.37 -16.75
C GLY A 583 -17.45 -3.68 -16.06
N ALA A 584 -18.55 -3.81 -16.82
CA ALA A 584 -19.84 -4.24 -16.29
C ALA A 584 -19.75 -5.63 -15.62
N SER A 585 -18.98 -6.56 -16.20
CA SER A 585 -18.82 -7.92 -15.67
C SER A 585 -18.04 -8.02 -14.35
N ILE A 586 -17.36 -6.94 -13.94
CA ILE A 586 -16.62 -6.86 -12.67
C ILE A 586 -17.51 -6.31 -11.54
N PHE A 587 -18.36 -5.32 -11.83
CA PHE A 587 -19.15 -4.61 -10.81
C PHE A 587 -20.62 -5.05 -10.71
N GLN A 588 -21.20 -5.64 -11.76
CA GLN A 588 -22.54 -6.23 -11.68
C GLN A 588 -22.47 -7.61 -11.00
N VAL A 589 -22.66 -7.62 -9.69
CA VAL A 589 -22.76 -8.85 -8.86
C VAL A 589 -24.09 -9.56 -9.17
N GLY A 590 -24.00 -10.75 -9.76
CA GLY A 590 -25.16 -11.61 -10.00
C GLY A 590 -25.59 -12.37 -8.75
N VAL A 591 -26.83 -12.90 -8.76
CA VAL A 591 -27.36 -13.73 -7.66
C VAL A 591 -26.47 -14.95 -7.40
N LYS A 592 -25.91 -15.56 -8.46
CA LYS A 592 -24.96 -16.66 -8.36
C LYS A 592 -23.67 -16.24 -7.63
N GLU A 593 -23.09 -15.11 -8.00
CA GLU A 593 -21.85 -14.59 -7.42
C GLU A 593 -22.06 -14.20 -5.95
N ALA A 594 -23.22 -13.63 -5.59
CA ALA A 594 -23.60 -13.38 -4.20
C ALA A 594 -23.80 -14.67 -3.38
N ILE A 595 -24.44 -15.70 -3.94
CA ILE A 595 -24.56 -17.02 -3.29
C ILE A 595 -23.17 -17.63 -3.07
N ILE A 596 -22.26 -17.52 -4.04
CA ILE A 596 -20.87 -18.00 -3.90
C ILE A 596 -20.14 -17.23 -2.81
N ALA A 597 -20.26 -15.90 -2.74
CA ALA A 597 -19.66 -15.08 -1.68
C ALA A 597 -20.19 -15.49 -0.30
N MET A 598 -21.52 -15.53 -0.13
CA MET A 598 -22.19 -15.97 1.11
C MET A 598 -21.74 -17.37 1.54
N LEU A 599 -21.69 -18.35 0.64
CA LEU A 599 -21.26 -19.70 0.96
C LEU A 599 -19.77 -19.79 1.32
N LYS A 600 -18.90 -19.01 0.65
CA LYS A 600 -17.47 -18.94 1.00
C LYS A 600 -17.22 -18.25 2.35
N GLU A 601 -18.05 -17.29 2.71
CA GLU A 601 -17.99 -16.56 3.99
C GLU A 601 -18.59 -17.37 5.15
N MET A 602 -19.63 -18.18 4.90
CA MET A 602 -20.26 -19.05 5.89
C MET A 602 -19.54 -20.40 6.08
N PHE A 603 -18.96 -20.97 5.03
CA PHE A 603 -18.35 -22.31 5.03
C PHE A 603 -17.01 -22.35 4.27
N PRO A 604 -16.00 -21.55 4.66
CA PRO A 604 -14.80 -21.32 3.86
C PRO A 604 -14.04 -22.61 3.48
N GLU A 605 -13.90 -23.56 4.40
CA GLU A 605 -13.21 -24.83 4.14
C GLU A 605 -13.93 -25.74 3.13
N TRP A 606 -15.26 -25.71 3.08
CA TRP A 606 -16.06 -26.52 2.16
C TRP A 606 -16.24 -25.84 0.80
N CYS A 607 -16.28 -24.50 0.78
CA CYS A 607 -16.59 -23.70 -0.41
C CYS A 607 -15.36 -23.06 -1.08
N LYS A 608 -14.13 -23.28 -0.58
CA LYS A 608 -12.88 -22.70 -1.10
C LYS A 608 -12.64 -22.84 -2.60
N HIS A 609 -13.10 -23.93 -3.22
CA HIS A 609 -12.95 -24.17 -4.66
C HIS A 609 -14.06 -23.56 -5.54
N LEU A 610 -15.11 -22.97 -4.96
CA LEU A 610 -16.05 -22.14 -5.71
C LEU A 610 -15.34 -20.85 -6.16
N LYS A 611 -15.38 -20.52 -7.45
CA LYS A 611 -14.78 -19.29 -7.99
C LYS A 611 -15.79 -18.15 -8.02
N TYR A 612 -15.52 -17.06 -7.31
CA TYR A 612 -16.26 -15.81 -7.39
C TYR A 612 -15.88 -15.03 -8.67
N MET A 613 -14.58 -14.96 -8.99
CA MET A 613 -14.06 -14.26 -10.18
C MET A 613 -14.09 -15.10 -11.47
N GLY A 614 -14.71 -16.29 -11.43
CA GLY A 614 -14.67 -17.26 -12.53
C GLY A 614 -15.26 -16.80 -13.88
N ARG A 615 -16.03 -15.71 -13.91
CA ARG A 615 -16.51 -15.07 -15.15
C ARG A 615 -15.43 -14.27 -15.89
N VAL A 616 -14.48 -13.68 -15.16
CA VAL A 616 -13.53 -12.68 -15.69
C VAL A 616 -12.09 -13.20 -15.76
N GLU A 617 -11.77 -14.25 -15.02
CA GLU A 617 -10.43 -14.81 -14.88
C GLU A 617 -9.78 -15.23 -16.21
N GLN A 618 -10.35 -16.21 -16.92
CA GLN A 618 -9.73 -16.71 -18.15
C GLN A 618 -9.68 -15.65 -19.29
N PRO A 619 -10.76 -14.91 -19.62
CA PRO A 619 -10.72 -13.92 -20.69
C PRO A 619 -9.67 -12.83 -20.47
N LEU A 620 -9.40 -12.45 -19.21
CA LEU A 620 -8.40 -11.44 -18.89
C LEU A 620 -6.97 -12.00 -18.86
N ILE A 621 -6.78 -13.24 -18.41
CA ILE A 621 -5.49 -13.95 -18.55
C ILE A 621 -5.14 -14.08 -20.04
N ASP A 622 -6.10 -14.43 -20.89
CA ASP A 622 -5.90 -14.57 -22.34
C ASP A 622 -5.58 -13.22 -22.99
N LEU A 623 -6.34 -12.16 -22.68
CA LEU A 623 -6.09 -10.80 -23.17
C LEU A 623 -4.71 -10.29 -22.78
N VAL A 624 -4.33 -10.40 -21.50
CA VAL A 624 -3.01 -9.94 -21.03
C VAL A 624 -1.90 -10.79 -21.63
N SER A 625 -2.08 -12.10 -21.74
CA SER A 625 -1.13 -12.99 -22.42
C SER A 625 -0.94 -12.62 -23.90
N ALA A 626 -2.00 -12.20 -24.60
CA ALA A 626 -1.92 -11.74 -25.97
C ALA A 626 -1.13 -10.43 -26.09
N ILE A 627 -1.39 -9.45 -25.21
CA ILE A 627 -0.66 -8.16 -25.19
C ILE A 627 0.83 -8.38 -24.89
N LEU A 628 1.16 -9.19 -23.88
CA LEU A 628 2.55 -9.50 -23.52
C LEU A 628 3.32 -10.16 -24.67
N LYS A 629 2.68 -11.12 -25.35
CA LYS A 629 3.26 -11.81 -26.54
C LYS A 629 3.39 -10.86 -27.73
N GLN A 630 2.40 -10.02 -28.00
CA GLN A 630 2.46 -9.02 -29.08
C GLN A 630 3.61 -8.01 -28.87
N ARG A 631 3.90 -7.65 -27.61
CA ARG A 631 5.03 -6.80 -27.25
C ARG A 631 6.36 -7.56 -27.13
N ASN A 632 6.42 -8.87 -27.38
CA ASN A 632 7.59 -9.73 -27.12
C ASN A 632 8.16 -9.60 -25.68
N TYR A 633 7.30 -9.29 -24.70
CA TYR A 633 7.68 -8.95 -23.31
C TYR A 633 8.59 -7.72 -23.15
N GLU A 634 8.67 -6.86 -24.16
CA GLU A 634 9.43 -5.60 -24.15
C GLU A 634 8.53 -4.37 -23.89
N PRO A 635 8.97 -3.37 -23.12
CA PRO A 635 8.27 -2.08 -23.03
C PRO A 635 8.18 -1.39 -24.39
N SER A 636 6.98 -0.92 -24.73
CA SER A 636 6.64 -0.30 -26.01
C SER A 636 7.00 1.19 -26.13
N GLY A 637 7.36 1.84 -25.01
CA GLY A 637 7.63 3.28 -24.95
C GLY A 637 6.37 4.15 -24.91
N ARG A 638 5.17 3.54 -24.83
CA ARG A 638 3.88 4.24 -24.67
C ARG A 638 3.69 4.81 -23.27
N ASN A 639 4.51 4.38 -22.30
CA ASN A 639 4.43 4.74 -20.88
C ASN A 639 3.12 4.30 -20.21
N ASP A 640 2.46 3.29 -20.77
CA ASP A 640 1.27 2.67 -20.16
C ASP A 640 1.64 1.72 -19.00
N PHE A 641 0.63 1.23 -18.29
CA PHE A 641 0.83 0.34 -17.15
C PHE A 641 1.38 -1.05 -17.54
N ILE A 642 1.23 -1.50 -18.79
CA ILE A 642 1.88 -2.74 -19.26
C ILE A 642 3.38 -2.52 -19.41
N ASP A 643 3.83 -1.38 -19.96
CA ASP A 643 5.26 -1.02 -19.99
C ASP A 643 5.84 -1.02 -18.57
N LEU A 644 5.11 -0.46 -17.59
CA LEU A 644 5.52 -0.41 -16.19
C LEU A 644 5.55 -1.79 -15.51
N LEU A 645 4.61 -2.68 -15.83
CA LEU A 645 4.64 -4.08 -15.37
C LEU A 645 5.75 -4.88 -16.05
N LEU A 646 6.10 -4.61 -17.31
CA LEU A 646 7.22 -5.22 -18.01
C LEU A 646 8.58 -4.73 -17.46
N GLU A 647 8.73 -3.42 -17.20
CA GLU A 647 9.85 -2.87 -16.41
C GLU A 647 9.97 -3.59 -15.05
N CYS A 648 8.85 -3.88 -14.39
CA CYS A 648 8.83 -4.60 -13.11
C CYS A 648 9.06 -6.12 -13.22
N LYS A 649 8.79 -6.73 -14.37
CA LYS A 649 9.09 -8.14 -14.68
C LYS A 649 10.58 -8.34 -14.95
N LYS A 650 11.20 -7.44 -15.72
CA LYS A 650 12.62 -7.53 -16.13
C LYS A 650 13.61 -7.58 -14.96
N LYS A 651 13.34 -6.87 -13.87
CA LYS A 651 14.16 -6.89 -12.63
C LYS A 651 13.90 -8.12 -11.74
N GLY A 652 13.51 -9.24 -12.35
CA GLY A 652 13.49 -10.58 -11.74
C GLY A 652 12.77 -10.72 -10.39
N LYS A 653 13.38 -11.52 -9.52
CA LYS A 653 12.85 -11.89 -8.20
C LYS A 653 13.09 -10.80 -7.16
N MET A 654 12.01 -10.31 -6.57
CA MET A 654 12.05 -9.40 -5.43
C MET A 654 12.24 -10.19 -4.13
N MET A 655 13.03 -9.65 -3.19
CA MET A 655 13.26 -10.22 -1.86
C MET A 655 12.94 -9.18 -0.78
N VAL A 656 12.15 -9.55 0.24
CA VAL A 656 11.70 -8.64 1.30
C VAL A 656 11.60 -9.38 2.63
N GLU A 657 11.85 -8.69 3.74
CA GLU A 657 11.54 -9.16 5.09
C GLU A 657 10.02 -9.44 5.24
N SER A 658 9.68 -10.64 5.69
CA SER A 658 8.30 -11.04 5.97
C SER A 658 7.69 -10.21 7.10
N VAL A 659 6.38 -9.96 7.02
CA VAL A 659 5.58 -9.38 8.12
C VAL A 659 4.79 -10.44 8.89
N GLU A 660 4.80 -11.67 8.37
CA GLU A 660 3.97 -12.78 8.86
C GLU A 660 4.81 -13.89 9.48
N ARG A 661 6.06 -14.07 9.02
CA ARG A 661 6.98 -15.12 9.44
C ARG A 661 8.25 -14.54 10.07
N VAL A 662 8.60 -15.09 11.22
CA VAL A 662 9.74 -14.69 12.05
C VAL A 662 10.47 -15.97 12.45
N LYS A 663 11.79 -15.98 12.34
CA LYS A 663 12.64 -17.11 12.71
C LYS A 663 12.65 -17.31 14.23
N ALA A 664 13.18 -18.45 14.66
CA ALA A 664 13.38 -18.76 16.09
C ALA A 664 14.30 -17.77 16.84
N ASP A 665 15.10 -16.96 16.13
CA ASP A 665 15.95 -15.90 16.69
C ASP A 665 15.22 -14.53 16.86
N GLY A 666 13.95 -14.44 16.45
CA GLY A 666 13.17 -13.20 16.49
C GLY A 666 13.34 -12.27 15.29
N THR A 667 14.19 -12.61 14.30
CA THR A 667 14.36 -11.84 13.06
C THR A 667 13.36 -12.25 11.97
N PRO A 668 12.93 -11.34 11.09
CA PRO A 668 12.06 -11.69 9.96
C PRO A 668 12.66 -12.77 9.04
N GLU A 669 11.82 -13.63 8.47
CA GLU A 669 12.21 -14.45 7.31
C GLU A 669 12.33 -13.58 6.05
N ILE A 670 13.18 -13.98 5.10
CA ILE A 670 13.20 -13.35 3.77
C ILE A 670 12.22 -14.11 2.88
N THR A 671 11.16 -13.43 2.45
CA THR A 671 10.23 -13.94 1.44
C THR A 671 10.61 -13.42 0.06
N THR A 672 10.20 -14.14 -1.00
CA THR A 672 10.47 -13.76 -2.38
C THR A 672 9.21 -13.78 -3.25
N MET A 673 9.21 -12.99 -4.33
CA MET A 673 8.14 -12.91 -5.31
C MET A 673 8.72 -12.68 -6.71
N GLU A 674 8.11 -13.31 -7.71
CA GLU A 674 8.38 -13.07 -9.13
C GLU A 674 7.10 -12.65 -9.85
N LEU A 675 7.20 -11.76 -10.83
CA LEU A 675 6.06 -11.23 -11.56
C LEU A 675 5.66 -12.15 -12.73
N THR A 676 5.01 -13.26 -12.40
CA THR A 676 4.45 -14.21 -13.38
C THR A 676 3.34 -13.57 -14.22
N ASP A 677 3.02 -14.13 -15.39
CA ASP A 677 2.02 -13.55 -16.30
C ASP A 677 0.61 -13.58 -15.69
N GLU A 678 0.30 -14.60 -14.89
CA GLU A 678 -0.89 -14.65 -14.03
C GLU A 678 -0.94 -13.48 -13.03
N LEU A 679 0.21 -13.14 -12.43
CA LEU A 679 0.32 -12.06 -11.45
C LEU A 679 0.26 -10.69 -12.13
N ILE A 680 0.77 -10.55 -13.36
CA ILE A 680 0.57 -9.39 -14.23
C ILE A 680 -0.93 -9.24 -14.53
N ALA A 681 -1.61 -10.31 -14.98
CA ALA A 681 -3.04 -10.28 -15.26
C ALA A 681 -3.88 -9.91 -14.03
N ALA A 682 -3.54 -10.42 -12.84
CA ALA A 682 -4.17 -10.03 -11.58
C ALA A 682 -3.94 -8.54 -11.22
N GLN A 683 -2.78 -7.95 -11.58
CA GLN A 683 -2.58 -6.50 -11.39
C GLN A 683 -3.40 -5.70 -12.41
N VAL A 684 -3.35 -6.08 -13.69
CA VAL A 684 -4.12 -5.42 -14.77
C VAL A 684 -5.63 -5.44 -14.44
N PHE A 685 -6.15 -6.55 -13.92
CA PHE A 685 -7.52 -6.69 -13.40
C PHE A 685 -7.89 -5.57 -12.43
N VAL A 686 -7.10 -5.38 -11.37
CA VAL A 686 -7.46 -4.45 -10.30
C VAL A 686 -7.23 -2.99 -10.70
N PHE A 687 -6.23 -2.70 -11.53
CA PHE A 687 -6.02 -1.35 -12.03
C PHE A 687 -7.08 -0.95 -13.07
N PHE A 688 -7.56 -1.87 -13.90
CA PHE A 688 -8.75 -1.67 -14.74
C PHE A 688 -9.99 -1.35 -13.90
N ALA A 689 -10.30 -2.22 -12.93
CA ALA A 689 -11.47 -2.09 -12.07
C ALA A 689 -11.46 -0.77 -11.26
N ALA A 690 -10.34 -0.47 -10.60
CA ALA A 690 -10.21 0.74 -9.79
C ALA A 690 -10.19 2.02 -10.63
N GLY A 691 -9.54 1.99 -11.80
CA GLY A 691 -9.33 3.17 -12.65
C GLY A 691 -10.61 3.72 -13.30
N PHE A 692 -11.60 2.87 -13.58
CA PHE A 692 -12.85 3.30 -14.22
C PHE A 692 -13.99 3.59 -13.22
N GLU A 693 -14.37 2.61 -12.39
CA GLU A 693 -15.63 2.70 -11.62
C GLU A 693 -15.55 3.78 -10.52
N THR A 694 -14.41 3.90 -9.85
CA THR A 694 -14.26 4.87 -8.74
C THR A 694 -14.25 6.31 -9.22
N SER A 695 -13.55 6.61 -10.32
CA SER A 695 -13.47 7.95 -10.93
C SER A 695 -14.77 8.34 -11.63
N SER A 696 -15.47 7.41 -12.28
CA SER A 696 -16.76 7.71 -12.92
C SER A 696 -17.88 7.94 -11.91
N SER A 697 -17.91 7.20 -10.79
CA SER A 697 -18.83 7.49 -9.68
C SER A 697 -18.59 8.88 -9.09
N ALA A 698 -17.32 9.21 -8.77
CA ALA A 698 -16.93 10.52 -8.21
C ALA A 698 -17.27 11.71 -9.13
N THR A 699 -16.89 11.62 -10.42
CA THR A 699 -17.07 12.73 -11.37
C THR A 699 -18.54 12.93 -11.76
N SER A 700 -19.30 11.86 -11.99
CA SER A 700 -20.73 11.98 -12.30
C SER A 700 -21.55 12.56 -11.13
N PHE A 701 -21.23 12.16 -9.88
CA PHE A 701 -21.85 12.79 -8.71
C PHE A 701 -21.43 14.26 -8.53
N THR A 702 -20.17 14.61 -8.85
CA THR A 702 -19.71 16.01 -8.84
C THR A 702 -20.47 16.85 -9.88
N LEU A 703 -20.65 16.36 -11.11
CA LEU A 703 -21.47 17.03 -12.13
C LEU A 703 -22.94 17.18 -11.69
N HIS A 704 -23.50 16.14 -11.06
CA HIS A 704 -24.85 16.18 -10.50
C HIS A 704 -25.01 17.27 -9.43
N GLN A 705 -24.07 17.39 -8.48
CA GLN A 705 -24.11 18.47 -7.49
C GLN A 705 -23.94 19.84 -8.13
N LEU A 706 -22.99 20.02 -9.06
CA LEU A 706 -22.79 21.30 -9.75
C LEU A 706 -23.99 21.72 -10.61
N ALA A 707 -24.73 20.76 -11.19
CA ALA A 707 -25.98 21.04 -11.89
C ALA A 707 -27.07 21.59 -10.96
N PHE A 708 -27.11 21.14 -9.71
CA PHE A 708 -28.03 21.62 -8.69
C PHE A 708 -27.58 22.89 -7.94
N HIS A 709 -26.34 23.36 -8.17
CA HIS A 709 -25.75 24.54 -7.52
C HIS A 709 -25.05 25.44 -8.56
N PRO A 710 -25.81 26.17 -9.40
CA PRO A 710 -25.27 26.87 -10.57
C PRO A 710 -24.31 28.03 -10.25
N GLU A 711 -24.35 28.63 -9.06
CA GLU A 711 -23.32 29.60 -8.65
C GLU A 711 -21.96 28.94 -8.41
N GLU A 712 -21.94 27.74 -7.81
CA GLU A 712 -20.71 26.96 -7.64
C GLU A 712 -20.15 26.51 -8.99
N GLN A 713 -21.05 26.13 -9.90
CA GLN A 713 -20.68 25.83 -11.28
C GLN A 713 -20.06 27.05 -11.98
N ARG A 714 -20.62 28.26 -11.80
CA ARG A 714 -20.05 29.50 -12.34
C ARG A 714 -18.68 29.83 -11.74
N LYS A 715 -18.45 29.62 -10.44
CA LYS A 715 -17.12 29.78 -9.82
C LYS A 715 -16.10 28.83 -10.46
N VAL A 716 -16.44 27.54 -10.57
CA VAL A 716 -15.59 26.51 -11.21
C VAL A 716 -15.32 26.85 -12.69
N GLN A 717 -16.33 27.26 -13.45
CA GLN A 717 -16.20 27.66 -14.86
C GLN A 717 -15.26 28.87 -15.04
N ARG A 718 -15.37 29.89 -14.18
CA ARG A 718 -14.48 31.07 -14.22
C ARG A 718 -13.02 30.71 -13.91
N GLU A 719 -12.79 29.81 -12.95
CA GLU A 719 -11.44 29.30 -12.68
C GLU A 719 -10.88 28.56 -13.90
N ILE A 720 -11.65 27.64 -14.47
CA ILE A 720 -11.23 26.87 -15.66
C ILE A 720 -10.90 27.81 -16.83
N ASP A 721 -11.76 28.79 -17.12
CA ASP A 721 -11.53 29.76 -18.21
C ASP A 721 -10.23 30.55 -17.98
N ALA A 722 -10.01 31.05 -16.76
CA ALA A 722 -8.82 31.83 -16.40
C ALA A 722 -7.53 30.99 -16.36
N VAL A 723 -7.60 29.72 -15.95
CA VAL A 723 -6.47 28.78 -15.97
C VAL A 723 -6.12 28.41 -17.42
N LEU A 724 -7.11 28.01 -18.23
CA LEU A 724 -6.88 27.64 -19.62
C LEU A 724 -6.33 28.81 -20.45
N ALA A 725 -6.76 30.05 -20.17
CA ALA A 725 -6.19 31.25 -20.80
C ALA A 725 -4.66 31.37 -20.55
N ARG A 726 -4.17 31.10 -19.33
CA ARG A 726 -2.73 31.07 -19.02
C ARG A 726 -1.98 29.95 -19.75
N HIS A 727 -2.65 28.81 -19.97
CA HIS A 727 -2.10 27.62 -20.64
C HIS A 727 -2.41 27.56 -22.15
N GLY A 728 -2.53 28.72 -22.80
CA GLY A 728 -2.68 28.81 -24.26
C GLY A 728 -3.98 28.21 -24.81
N GLY A 729 -5.04 28.18 -24.00
CA GLY A 729 -6.36 27.63 -24.33
C GLY A 729 -6.44 26.10 -24.32
N ARG A 730 -5.42 25.39 -23.80
CA ARG A 730 -5.34 23.93 -23.86
C ARG A 730 -5.24 23.30 -22.48
N LEU A 731 -5.83 22.11 -22.33
CA LEU A 731 -5.72 21.30 -21.11
C LEU A 731 -4.30 20.71 -21.01
N SER A 732 -3.59 21.02 -19.93
CA SER A 732 -2.23 20.53 -19.63
C SER A 732 -2.17 19.92 -18.23
N TYR A 733 -1.14 19.11 -17.95
CA TYR A 733 -0.93 18.55 -16.61
C TYR A 733 -0.82 19.67 -15.56
N ASP A 734 -0.08 20.73 -15.91
CA ASP A 734 0.18 21.85 -15.00
C ASP A 734 -1.08 22.72 -14.83
N ALA A 735 -1.86 22.92 -15.91
CA ALA A 735 -3.17 23.59 -15.85
C ALA A 735 -4.13 22.88 -14.87
N VAL A 736 -4.22 21.54 -14.94
CA VAL A 736 -5.09 20.76 -14.05
C VAL A 736 -4.63 20.84 -12.59
N GLN A 737 -3.35 21.12 -12.31
CA GLN A 737 -2.84 21.36 -10.96
C GLN A 737 -3.10 22.79 -10.44
N GLU A 738 -3.46 23.74 -11.30
CA GLU A 738 -3.85 25.11 -10.90
C GLU A 738 -5.36 25.24 -10.57
N MET A 739 -6.20 24.28 -10.97
CA MET A 739 -7.67 24.31 -10.81
C MET A 739 -8.10 23.96 -9.37
N THR A 740 -7.82 24.87 -8.44
CA THR A 740 -7.98 24.69 -6.99
C THR A 740 -9.45 24.59 -6.56
N TYR A 741 -10.33 25.44 -7.09
CA TYR A 741 -11.75 25.44 -6.79
C TYR A 741 -12.47 24.24 -7.41
N LEU A 742 -12.05 23.80 -8.60
CA LEU A 742 -12.49 22.53 -9.18
C LEU A 742 -12.10 21.33 -8.29
N GLU A 743 -10.89 21.30 -7.74
CA GLU A 743 -10.50 20.25 -6.78
C GLU A 743 -11.33 20.33 -5.48
N CYS A 744 -11.66 21.54 -5.01
CA CYS A 744 -12.55 21.73 -3.86
C CYS A 744 -13.99 21.21 -4.13
N ALA A 745 -14.53 21.48 -5.32
CA ALA A 745 -15.85 20.98 -5.75
C ALA A 745 -15.86 19.45 -5.90
N PHE A 746 -14.79 18.86 -6.44
CA PHE A 746 -14.62 17.40 -6.50
C PHE A 746 -14.51 16.77 -5.10
N LYS A 747 -13.81 17.42 -4.16
CA LYS A 747 -13.73 16.97 -2.76
C LYS A 747 -15.09 17.03 -2.06
N GLU A 748 -15.87 18.09 -2.25
CA GLU A 748 -17.21 18.17 -1.68
C GLU A 748 -18.16 17.12 -2.29
N GLY A 749 -18.04 16.83 -3.58
CA GLY A 749 -18.72 15.69 -4.22
C GLY A 749 -18.36 14.36 -3.57
N MET A 750 -17.07 14.09 -3.35
CA MET A 750 -16.54 12.89 -2.67
C MET A 750 -16.79 12.87 -1.15
N ARG A 751 -17.13 14.01 -0.53
CA ARG A 751 -17.63 14.07 0.85
C ARG A 751 -19.09 13.59 0.88
N MET A 752 -19.95 14.19 0.07
CA MET A 752 -21.38 13.85 0.05
C MET A 752 -21.61 12.41 -0.43
N PHE A 753 -20.88 11.95 -1.44
CA PHE A 753 -20.96 10.59 -2.00
C PHE A 753 -19.57 10.01 -2.31
N PRO A 754 -18.84 9.48 -1.31
CA PRO A 754 -17.56 8.81 -1.55
C PRO A 754 -17.75 7.53 -2.36
N SER A 755 -17.01 7.37 -3.46
CA SER A 755 -17.08 6.17 -4.31
C SER A 755 -16.91 4.86 -3.54
N LEU A 756 -16.09 4.83 -2.49
CA LEU A 756 -16.06 3.76 -1.49
C LEU A 756 -16.73 4.28 -0.21
N GLY A 757 -17.93 3.79 0.09
CA GLY A 757 -18.70 4.23 1.25
C GLY A 757 -18.15 3.77 2.61
N PHE A 758 -17.15 2.89 2.61
CA PHE A 758 -16.52 2.34 3.81
C PHE A 758 -15.09 1.85 3.53
N LEU A 759 -14.27 1.74 4.58
CA LEU A 759 -12.98 1.04 4.55
C LEU A 759 -13.04 -0.20 5.45
N ILE A 760 -12.31 -1.26 5.09
CA ILE A 760 -12.19 -2.48 5.88
C ILE A 760 -10.74 -2.80 6.27
N ARG A 761 -10.58 -3.45 7.42
CA ARG A 761 -9.36 -4.12 7.91
C ARG A 761 -9.74 -5.41 8.67
N THR A 762 -8.74 -6.23 8.99
CA THR A 762 -8.90 -7.38 9.90
C THR A 762 -7.77 -7.38 10.92
N CYS A 763 -8.07 -7.75 12.16
CA CYS A 763 -7.06 -7.87 13.21
C CYS A 763 -6.18 -9.11 12.96
N ALA A 764 -4.89 -8.92 12.67
CA ALA A 764 -3.95 -9.99 12.35
C ALA A 764 -3.42 -10.72 13.60
N ARG A 765 -3.39 -10.03 14.75
CA ARG A 765 -2.88 -10.48 16.04
C ARG A 765 -3.74 -9.88 17.15
N THR A 766 -3.81 -10.49 18.33
CA THR A 766 -4.56 -9.96 19.47
C THR A 766 -4.13 -8.53 19.80
N TYR A 767 -5.11 -7.63 19.94
CA TYR A 767 -4.89 -6.19 20.11
C TYR A 767 -5.89 -5.59 21.10
N THR A 768 -5.47 -4.66 21.95
CA THR A 768 -6.34 -3.95 22.90
C THR A 768 -6.53 -2.51 22.44
N ILE A 769 -7.78 -2.11 22.19
CA ILE A 769 -8.14 -0.75 21.81
C ILE A 769 -8.05 0.14 23.08
N PRO A 770 -7.07 1.07 23.18
CA PRO A 770 -6.81 1.79 24.42
C PRO A 770 -7.98 2.68 24.86
N GLU A 771 -8.72 3.26 23.91
CA GLU A 771 -9.88 4.13 24.14
C GLU A 771 -11.07 3.42 24.78
N LEU A 772 -11.04 2.08 24.86
CA LEU A 772 -12.14 1.23 25.32
C LEU A 772 -11.76 0.23 26.41
N GLY A 773 -10.45 -0.09 26.55
CA GLY A 773 -10.00 -1.24 27.33
C GLY A 773 -10.40 -2.60 26.73
N VAL A 774 -10.91 -2.64 25.50
CA VAL A 774 -11.44 -3.85 24.86
C VAL A 774 -10.36 -4.53 24.02
N THR A 775 -10.02 -5.75 24.40
CA THR A 775 -9.17 -6.65 23.59
C THR A 775 -9.97 -7.34 22.49
N ILE A 776 -9.54 -7.22 21.25
CA ILE A 776 -10.02 -7.99 20.10
C ILE A 776 -9.01 -9.06 19.71
N ASP A 777 -9.54 -10.20 19.26
CA ASP A 777 -8.78 -11.38 18.90
C ASP A 777 -8.41 -11.38 17.39
N PRO A 778 -7.52 -12.26 16.92
CA PRO A 778 -7.24 -12.41 15.49
C PRO A 778 -8.49 -12.76 14.68
N ASP A 779 -8.47 -12.43 13.39
CA ASP A 779 -9.58 -12.59 12.43
C ASP A 779 -10.85 -11.75 12.72
N VAL A 780 -10.84 -10.88 13.74
CA VAL A 780 -11.91 -9.89 13.96
C VAL A 780 -11.89 -8.83 12.84
N GLY A 781 -13.03 -8.63 12.19
CA GLY A 781 -13.19 -7.63 11.15
C GLY A 781 -13.32 -6.20 11.71
N VAL A 782 -12.97 -5.21 10.89
CA VAL A 782 -13.14 -3.78 11.21
C VAL A 782 -13.67 -3.08 9.97
N THR A 783 -14.76 -2.31 10.14
CA THR A 783 -15.36 -1.44 9.13
C THR A 783 -15.35 0.01 9.62
N ILE A 784 -14.95 0.93 8.75
CA ILE A 784 -14.93 2.38 8.98
C ILE A 784 -15.92 3.02 7.99
N PRO A 785 -17.09 3.53 8.44
CA PRO A 785 -18.19 3.94 7.56
C PRO A 785 -18.00 5.38 7.05
N LEU A 786 -17.26 5.53 5.94
CA LEU A 786 -16.95 6.83 5.34
C LEU A 786 -18.20 7.62 4.96
N GLN A 787 -19.22 6.98 4.39
CA GLN A 787 -20.47 7.64 4.01
C GLN A 787 -21.17 8.32 5.20
N ALA A 788 -21.07 7.74 6.40
CA ALA A 788 -21.58 8.34 7.63
C ALA A 788 -20.65 9.45 8.14
N LEU A 789 -19.36 9.16 8.29
CA LEU A 789 -18.33 10.09 8.79
C LEU A 789 -18.25 11.39 7.96
N HIS A 790 -18.31 11.28 6.63
CA HIS A 790 -18.27 12.42 5.71
C HIS A 790 -19.55 13.28 5.75
N ASN A 791 -20.65 12.77 6.31
CA ASN A 791 -21.94 13.45 6.41
C ASN A 791 -22.39 13.70 7.85
N ASP A 792 -21.48 13.53 8.83
CA ASP A 792 -21.80 13.81 10.23
C ASP A 792 -21.66 15.32 10.52
N PRO A 793 -22.73 16.00 11.01
CA PRO A 793 -22.67 17.43 11.35
C PRO A 793 -21.67 17.77 12.47
N GLN A 794 -21.18 16.78 13.24
CA GLN A 794 -20.11 16.95 14.22
C GLN A 794 -18.76 17.30 13.56
N TYR A 795 -18.53 16.88 12.31
CA TYR A 795 -17.30 17.16 11.56
C TYR A 795 -17.54 18.08 10.34
N PHE A 796 -18.75 18.08 9.79
CA PHE A 796 -19.13 18.88 8.63
C PHE A 796 -20.45 19.63 8.88
N PRO A 797 -20.41 20.84 9.48
CA PRO A 797 -21.61 21.64 9.72
C PRO A 797 -22.42 21.85 8.44
N GLU A 798 -23.75 21.70 8.52
CA GLU A 798 -24.63 21.68 7.33
C GLU A 798 -24.22 20.61 6.28
N PRO A 799 -24.15 19.31 6.65
CA PRO A 799 -23.51 18.28 5.81
C PRO A 799 -24.25 18.00 4.49
N HIS A 800 -25.51 18.45 4.36
CA HIS A 800 -26.34 18.27 3.17
C HIS A 800 -26.17 19.40 2.14
N GLU A 801 -25.55 20.53 2.52
CA GLU A 801 -25.27 21.64 1.61
C GLU A 801 -23.92 21.43 0.92
N PHE A 802 -23.94 21.49 -0.42
CA PHE A 802 -22.75 21.40 -1.27
C PHE A 802 -21.97 22.71 -1.21
N ARG A 803 -20.95 22.77 -0.34
CA ARG A 803 -20.12 23.97 -0.11
C ARG A 803 -18.64 23.66 -0.38
N PRO A 804 -18.14 23.86 -1.62
CA PRO A 804 -16.74 23.61 -1.96
C PRO A 804 -15.74 24.33 -1.06
N GLU A 805 -16.08 25.51 -0.52
CA GLU A 805 -15.20 26.35 0.28
C GLU A 805 -14.58 25.65 1.49
N ARG A 806 -15.25 24.62 2.04
CA ARG A 806 -14.74 23.77 3.14
C ARG A 806 -13.34 23.22 2.87
N PHE A 807 -13.00 22.97 1.60
CA PHE A 807 -11.74 22.39 1.18
C PHE A 807 -10.69 23.42 0.75
N LEU A 808 -10.99 24.72 0.81
CA LEU A 808 -9.99 25.76 0.60
C LEU A 808 -8.88 25.64 1.67
N PRO A 809 -7.59 25.86 1.33
CA PRO A 809 -6.48 25.60 2.26
C PRO A 809 -6.53 26.38 3.59
N HIS A 810 -7.28 27.48 3.66
CA HIS A 810 -7.45 28.30 4.85
C HIS A 810 -8.69 27.95 5.70
N GLN A 811 -9.52 26.98 5.27
CA GLN A 811 -10.74 26.54 5.99
C GLN A 811 -10.65 25.08 6.49
N GLN A 812 -9.60 24.34 6.09
CA GLN A 812 -9.38 22.97 6.55
C GLN A 812 -8.92 22.95 8.02
N ASP A 813 -9.70 22.30 8.88
CA ASP A 813 -9.38 22.11 10.31
C ASP A 813 -8.91 20.68 10.63
N ASP A 814 -8.06 20.58 11.66
CA ASP A 814 -7.48 19.35 12.18
C ASP A 814 -8.53 18.34 12.66
N SER A 815 -9.74 18.77 13.06
CA SER A 815 -10.85 17.87 13.45
C SER A 815 -11.32 16.95 12.32
N THR A 816 -11.10 17.32 11.06
CA THR A 816 -11.49 16.49 9.90
C THR A 816 -10.47 15.40 9.55
N LYS A 817 -9.29 15.40 10.20
CA LYS A 817 -8.27 14.35 10.01
C LYS A 817 -8.77 13.01 10.52
N PHE A 818 -8.54 11.96 9.73
CA PHE A 818 -9.11 10.62 9.94
C PHE A 818 -10.65 10.54 9.89
N VAL A 819 -11.32 11.63 9.48
CA VAL A 819 -12.74 11.65 9.11
C VAL A 819 -12.87 11.67 7.59
N TYR A 820 -12.27 12.66 6.91
CA TYR A 820 -12.29 12.76 5.45
C TYR A 820 -11.25 11.81 4.83
N LEU A 821 -11.70 10.63 4.40
CA LEU A 821 -10.83 9.54 3.96
C LEU A 821 -11.23 8.92 2.60
N PRO A 822 -11.59 9.71 1.55
CA PRO A 822 -12.06 9.19 0.26
C PRO A 822 -11.06 8.25 -0.45
N PHE A 823 -9.77 8.37 -0.14
CA PHE A 823 -8.69 7.52 -0.65
C PHE A 823 -8.10 6.58 0.42
N GLY A 824 -8.63 6.60 1.64
CA GLY A 824 -8.01 6.05 2.85
C GLY A 824 -6.70 6.74 3.23
N ASP A 825 -6.10 6.27 4.33
CA ASP A 825 -4.79 6.73 4.83
C ASP A 825 -3.94 5.52 5.29
N GLY A 826 -2.68 5.79 5.65
CA GLY A 826 -1.67 4.82 6.06
C GLY A 826 -1.07 4.01 4.91
N PRO A 827 -0.28 2.96 5.21
CA PRO A 827 0.38 2.16 4.16
C PRO A 827 -0.58 1.51 3.14
N ARG A 828 -1.84 1.31 3.51
CA ARG A 828 -2.94 0.77 2.67
C ARG A 828 -3.75 1.83 1.91
N ALA A 829 -3.39 3.13 1.97
CA ALA A 829 -4.03 4.22 1.21
C ALA A 829 -3.98 3.98 -0.30
N CYS A 830 -4.87 4.64 -1.06
CA CYS A 830 -4.98 4.46 -2.50
C CYS A 830 -3.67 4.82 -3.23
N ILE A 831 -3.06 3.83 -3.89
CA ILE A 831 -1.87 4.03 -4.73
C ILE A 831 -2.14 4.95 -5.92
N GLY A 832 -3.37 4.91 -6.44
CA GLY A 832 -3.81 5.67 -7.60
C GLY A 832 -4.28 7.09 -7.30
N LEU A 833 -4.19 7.60 -6.06
CA LEU A 833 -4.73 8.92 -5.65
C LEU A 833 -4.41 10.04 -6.65
N ARG A 834 -3.14 10.21 -7.01
CA ARG A 834 -2.70 11.26 -7.95
C ARG A 834 -3.25 11.05 -9.37
N MET A 835 -3.28 9.79 -9.84
CA MET A 835 -3.83 9.44 -11.14
C MET A 835 -5.36 9.65 -11.20
N GLY A 836 -6.06 9.26 -10.13
CA GLY A 836 -7.51 9.42 -9.98
C GLY A 836 -7.93 10.89 -9.98
N LEU A 837 -7.26 11.74 -9.19
CA LEU A 837 -7.46 13.19 -9.24
C LEU A 837 -7.16 13.74 -10.64
N MET A 838 -5.99 13.43 -11.20
CA MET A 838 -5.57 13.90 -12.53
C MET A 838 -6.59 13.59 -13.64
N GLN A 839 -7.10 12.36 -13.75
CA GLN A 839 -8.14 12.04 -14.75
C GLN A 839 -9.49 12.69 -14.42
N SER A 840 -9.86 12.79 -13.14
CA SER A 840 -11.18 13.26 -12.73
C SER A 840 -11.32 14.76 -12.95
N LEU A 841 -10.30 15.53 -12.55
CA LEU A 841 -10.24 16.98 -12.76
C LEU A 841 -10.10 17.30 -14.25
N ALA A 842 -9.30 16.53 -15.02
CA ALA A 842 -9.22 16.68 -16.47
C ALA A 842 -10.58 16.47 -17.17
N GLY A 843 -11.30 15.40 -16.82
CA GLY A 843 -12.64 15.11 -17.38
C GLY A 843 -13.69 16.16 -17.00
N LEU A 844 -13.69 16.61 -15.73
CA LEU A 844 -14.59 17.68 -15.28
C LEU A 844 -14.28 19.02 -15.94
N ALA A 845 -13.00 19.39 -16.06
CA ALA A 845 -12.57 20.60 -16.76
C ALA A 845 -12.94 20.56 -18.25
N ALA A 846 -12.83 19.39 -18.90
CA ALA A 846 -13.25 19.20 -20.28
C ALA A 846 -14.76 19.41 -20.47
N VAL A 847 -15.59 18.91 -19.56
CA VAL A 847 -17.04 19.19 -19.57
C VAL A 847 -17.31 20.67 -19.30
N LEU A 848 -16.83 21.19 -18.18
CA LEU A 848 -17.24 22.51 -17.68
C LEU A 848 -16.60 23.68 -18.45
N SER A 849 -15.54 23.47 -19.23
CA SER A 849 -15.01 24.47 -20.19
C SER A 849 -15.93 24.69 -21.40
N ARG A 850 -16.72 23.66 -21.80
CA ARG A 850 -17.62 23.71 -22.98
C ARG A 850 -19.10 23.81 -22.64
N PHE A 851 -19.52 23.32 -21.47
CA PHE A 851 -20.94 23.15 -21.15
C PHE A 851 -21.33 23.79 -19.82
N GLU A 852 -22.54 24.34 -19.77
CA GLU A 852 -23.32 24.44 -18.54
C GLU A 852 -24.14 23.15 -18.40
N VAL A 853 -24.13 22.55 -17.20
CA VAL A 853 -24.89 21.35 -16.87
C VAL A 853 -26.04 21.69 -15.93
N ALA A 854 -27.22 21.12 -16.18
CA ALA A 854 -28.44 21.39 -15.42
C ALA A 854 -29.22 20.08 -15.15
N PRO A 855 -30.11 20.03 -14.15
CA PRO A 855 -30.96 18.87 -13.93
C PRO A 855 -31.92 18.68 -15.12
N ALA A 856 -31.97 17.46 -15.65
CA ALA A 856 -32.98 17.07 -16.63
C ALA A 856 -34.33 16.82 -15.94
N PRO A 857 -35.46 16.76 -16.68
CA PRO A 857 -36.80 16.54 -16.09
C PRO A 857 -37.02 15.22 -15.34
N ARG A 858 -36.03 14.32 -15.29
CA ARG A 858 -36.05 13.05 -14.53
C ARG A 858 -34.92 12.95 -13.48
N THR A 859 -34.13 14.00 -13.27
CA THR A 859 -33.01 13.96 -12.31
C THR A 859 -33.53 14.00 -10.88
N LEU A 860 -33.18 12.99 -10.08
CA LEU A 860 -33.48 12.96 -8.65
C LEU A 860 -32.47 13.83 -7.88
N ARG A 861 -32.92 14.84 -7.12
CA ARG A 861 -32.04 15.67 -6.24
C ARG A 861 -31.24 14.82 -5.24
N HIS A 862 -31.80 13.67 -4.84
CA HIS A 862 -31.14 12.67 -3.99
C HIS A 862 -31.14 11.32 -4.74
N PRO A 863 -30.02 10.96 -5.39
CA PRO A 863 -29.87 9.67 -6.07
C PRO A 863 -29.95 8.50 -5.07
N ARG A 864 -30.46 7.35 -5.53
CA ARG A 864 -30.57 6.14 -4.71
C ARG A 864 -29.36 5.24 -4.92
N VAL A 865 -28.79 4.72 -3.83
CA VAL A 865 -27.76 3.67 -3.90
C VAL A 865 -28.37 2.38 -4.44
N ASP A 866 -27.64 1.65 -5.28
CA ASP A 866 -28.02 0.28 -5.63
C ASP A 866 -27.67 -0.66 -4.46
N PRO A 867 -28.63 -1.38 -3.84
CA PRO A 867 -28.34 -2.28 -2.73
C PRO A 867 -27.49 -3.51 -3.14
N ARG A 868 -27.26 -3.70 -4.45
CA ARG A 868 -26.31 -4.67 -5.01
C ARG A 868 -24.87 -4.13 -5.13
N SER A 869 -24.63 -2.87 -4.75
CA SER A 869 -23.30 -2.26 -4.68
C SER A 869 -22.40 -3.08 -3.77
N GLY A 870 -21.27 -3.56 -4.31
CA GLY A 870 -20.26 -4.29 -3.55
C GLY A 870 -19.32 -3.34 -2.80
N ILE A 871 -18.10 -3.19 -3.30
CA ILE A 871 -17.06 -2.33 -2.70
C ILE A 871 -17.21 -0.86 -3.11
N VAL A 872 -17.61 -0.62 -4.36
CA VAL A 872 -17.82 0.73 -4.92
C VAL A 872 -19.32 1.01 -4.96
N GLN A 873 -19.72 2.21 -4.58
CA GLN A 873 -21.11 2.66 -4.61
C GLN A 873 -21.54 2.98 -6.03
N SER A 874 -22.64 2.37 -6.46
CA SER A 874 -23.35 2.67 -7.70
C SER A 874 -24.76 3.21 -7.40
N ILE A 875 -25.34 3.87 -8.40
CA ILE A 875 -26.60 4.62 -8.30
C ILE A 875 -27.66 3.96 -9.19
N GLN A 876 -28.87 3.80 -8.67
CA GLN A 876 -30.03 3.33 -9.44
C GLN A 876 -30.49 4.40 -10.45
N ASP A 877 -30.98 3.95 -11.60
CA ASP A 877 -31.59 4.77 -12.66
C ASP A 877 -30.69 5.87 -13.28
N GLY A 878 -29.39 5.88 -12.94
CA GLY A 878 -28.38 6.78 -13.49
C GLY A 878 -28.43 8.20 -12.93
N LEU A 879 -27.68 9.11 -13.58
CA LEU A 879 -27.62 10.54 -13.28
C LEU A 879 -27.87 11.36 -14.57
N PRO A 880 -29.10 11.35 -15.11
CA PRO A 880 -29.45 12.15 -16.28
C PRO A 880 -29.27 13.64 -15.98
N LEU A 881 -28.61 14.36 -16.88
CA LEU A 881 -28.42 15.82 -16.83
C LEU A 881 -28.65 16.41 -18.23
N ALA A 882 -29.10 17.66 -18.29
CA ALA A 882 -29.09 18.47 -19.50
C ALA A 882 -27.71 19.13 -19.65
N PHE A 883 -27.19 19.13 -20.88
CA PHE A 883 -25.94 19.80 -21.25
C PHE A 883 -26.27 20.88 -22.29
N THR A 884 -25.85 22.11 -22.03
CA THR A 884 -26.00 23.24 -22.96
C THR A 884 -24.62 23.79 -23.26
N GLU A 885 -24.27 23.95 -24.54
CA GLU A 885 -22.98 24.55 -24.90
C GLU A 885 -22.94 26.01 -24.46
N ARG A 886 -21.88 26.39 -23.73
CA ARG A 886 -21.65 27.77 -23.28
C ARG A 886 -20.58 28.43 -24.12
N THR A 887 -20.71 29.73 -24.34
CA THR A 887 -19.58 30.55 -24.76
C THR A 887 -18.61 30.67 -23.57
N PRO A 888 -17.29 30.47 -23.76
CA PRO A 888 -16.30 30.75 -22.72
C PRO A 888 -16.37 32.21 -22.25
N SER A 889 -16.04 32.46 -21.00
CA SER A 889 -15.91 33.83 -20.49
C SER A 889 -14.79 34.52 -21.27
N ALA A 890 -15.04 35.73 -21.80
CA ALA A 890 -13.93 36.58 -22.23
C ALA A 890 -13.00 36.81 -21.02
N PRO A 891 -11.68 36.67 -21.17
CA PRO A 891 -10.77 36.86 -20.05
C PRO A 891 -10.92 38.30 -19.54
N ALA A 892 -11.07 38.45 -18.22
CA ALA A 892 -11.08 39.77 -17.61
C ALA A 892 -9.74 40.46 -17.91
N ALA A 893 -9.80 41.65 -18.49
CA ALA A 893 -8.61 42.47 -18.69
C ALA A 893 -8.07 42.86 -17.30
N HIS A 894 -6.81 42.48 -17.06
CA HIS A 894 -6.03 42.85 -15.88
C HIS A 894 -5.19 44.09 -16.14
#